data_AF-A0A9P5SKT5-F1
#
_entry.id   AF-A0A9P5SKT5-F1
#
_cell.length_a   1.000
_cell.length_b   1.000
_cell.length_c   1.000
_cell.angle_alpha   90.00
_cell.angle_beta   90.00
_cell.angle_gamma   90.00
#
_symmetry.space_group_name_H-M   'P 1'
#
loop_
_entity.id
_entity.type
_entity.pdbx_description
1 polymer ?
#
loop_
_entity_poly.entity_id
_entity_poly.type
_entity_poly.pdbx_seq_one_letter_code
_entity_poly.pdbx_strand_id
1 'polypeptide(L)'
;MDNPLNLPEIVYYVGRFISLWEPVKNRAGQYNFHPKDLIACIKVNKTWQSTLTPFLWTVHHDSWMEDWDIPQDLIATHGRYIRYLSLSWDRPLVTFQSTTRLRELELSNTNLGLTTHLNNPDLTELSLDHLNSPTAPTVDQPLVSLTNLHLDCDWYQSPGLVQLLPVCPNLEVLTFSVNSHCPAAEIAYMLKKHCPKLKTLKGIQDFDIFDPEMMMTDIQFVTLIQSTCRLVHFDMSINNLTISICQALLGLHASWLETVHLILGGYSSDTFDNINKILSSCPNLTSFAISSEVEECPAMAALGMFAEPWNCAKLNTFKVSGLRFSDEEAAVDTPNNLREVNPADQIAEDDSVIWGYVLEKELRRQQFREALAMNGWILDCAPRYRTNHSHSFQSHVLAHTIFGRCSALPGMQAVHLNDFEYVRTIMEFMSNLGGGAQADRPSLFELIAQDKMREMLEPALRYVIAVYAQRYPRYLIRIVNRYEEFYAVLMFFIERHYLREYGASFAENFYGLKRVRAPRVVKPSKSSSIDDESVAAAAAASAAMPSSIGSKKLNNRDIRKSLLFLIGLPYVKCKLDEYYEKISGGEAARLFGDEFTQEEEDLTGQPLLVRSKAVAIKVFKKGYPYVNALYHLSILAHYIGYLYNKTPFYSPWLRLIGIEVKRMSAADYREIQQKAKSAPRRPASSLRESIQNNVLSLLSGSLDFLKVLLPMSIFFFKFLEWWYQSDYYRKASTAGDTAEVPPPARIKPHPEGLPLPRAANICPICLKSITNPTALSSGYVYCYPCAYKQVEDHGRCPVTLMSCKTDELRKLYNDAGM
;
A
#
# COMPACT_ATOMS: atom_id res chain seq x y z
N MET A 1 -21.18 28.10 -10.16
CA MET A 1 -20.48 27.20 -9.21
C MET A 1 -20.12 28.06 -8.02
N ASP A 2 -21.03 28.11 -7.06
CA ASP A 2 -21.04 29.06 -5.96
C ASP A 2 -20.45 28.38 -4.71
N ASN A 3 -19.36 28.97 -4.21
CA ASN A 3 -18.74 28.77 -2.90
C ASN A 3 -18.51 27.31 -2.41
N PRO A 4 -17.27 26.76 -2.48
CA PRO A 4 -16.92 25.38 -2.09
C PRO A 4 -16.98 25.07 -0.57
N LEU A 5 -17.70 25.91 0.21
CA LEU A 5 -17.83 25.85 1.66
C LEU A 5 -19.30 25.84 2.11
N ASN A 6 -20.22 25.42 1.24
CA ASN A 6 -21.62 25.34 1.63
C ASN A 6 -21.78 24.19 2.64
N LEU A 7 -22.18 24.53 3.87
CA LEU A 7 -22.34 23.60 4.99
C LEU A 7 -23.13 22.32 4.62
N PRO A 8 -24.22 22.38 3.81
CA PRO A 8 -24.94 21.19 3.37
C PRO A 8 -24.11 20.22 2.51
N GLU A 9 -23.21 20.74 1.67
CA GLU A 9 -22.34 19.94 0.82
C GLU A 9 -21.28 19.22 1.66
N ILE A 10 -20.69 19.92 2.64
CA ILE A 10 -19.75 19.32 3.59
C ILE A 10 -20.44 18.21 4.39
N VAL A 11 -21.64 18.46 4.92
CA VAL A 11 -22.41 17.45 5.67
C VAL A 11 -22.76 16.26 4.79
N TYR A 12 -23.11 16.48 3.52
CA TYR A 12 -23.34 15.41 2.56
C TYR A 12 -22.09 14.55 2.35
N TYR A 13 -20.91 15.15 2.14
CA TYR A 13 -19.65 14.42 2.00
C TYR A 13 -19.28 13.63 3.26
N VAL A 14 -19.48 14.20 4.46
CA VAL A 14 -19.27 13.49 5.73
C VAL A 14 -20.23 12.31 5.84
N GLY A 15 -21.49 12.50 5.47
CA GLY A 15 -22.51 11.43 5.46
C GLY A 15 -22.12 10.20 4.64
N ARG A 16 -21.38 10.38 3.53
CA ARG A 16 -20.92 9.27 2.67
C ARG A 16 -19.93 8.33 3.36
N PHE A 17 -19.26 8.77 4.43
CA PHE A 17 -18.33 7.95 5.19
C PHE A 17 -18.99 7.23 6.38
N ILE A 18 -20.26 7.52 6.68
CA ILE A 18 -21.01 6.81 7.71
C ILE A 18 -21.40 5.44 7.14
N SER A 19 -20.97 4.38 7.81
CA SER A 19 -21.24 3.02 7.36
C SER A 19 -22.72 2.70 7.51
N LEU A 20 -23.40 2.50 6.38
CA LEU A 20 -24.77 1.99 6.31
C LEU A 20 -24.84 0.46 6.34
N TRP A 21 -23.71 -0.18 6.04
CA TRP A 21 -23.59 -1.60 5.75
C TRP A 21 -22.52 -2.22 6.63
N GLU A 22 -22.87 -3.30 7.33
CA GLU A 22 -21.92 -4.10 8.10
C GLU A 22 -21.74 -5.47 7.46
N PRO A 23 -20.50 -5.96 7.24
CA PRO A 23 -20.29 -7.27 6.65
C PRO A 23 -20.76 -8.38 7.60
N VAL A 24 -21.47 -9.38 7.06
CA VAL A 24 -21.95 -10.53 7.83
C VAL A 24 -20.76 -11.43 8.17
N LYS A 25 -20.56 -11.67 9.48
CA LYS A 25 -19.51 -12.59 9.94
C LYS A 25 -19.79 -13.99 9.37
N ASN A 26 -18.81 -14.55 8.66
CA ASN A 26 -18.81 -15.90 8.05
C ASN A 26 -19.49 -16.08 6.68
N ARG A 27 -19.87 -15.00 5.98
CA ARG A 27 -20.29 -15.07 4.57
C ARG A 27 -19.64 -13.93 3.79
N ALA A 28 -18.63 -14.25 2.98
CA ALA A 28 -17.98 -13.27 2.13
C ALA A 28 -19.01 -12.72 1.12
N GLY A 29 -19.10 -11.40 1.01
CA GLY A 29 -20.02 -10.73 0.07
C GLY A 29 -21.42 -10.41 0.60
N GLN A 30 -21.81 -10.85 1.80
CA GLN A 30 -23.10 -10.46 2.39
C GLN A 30 -22.94 -9.29 3.36
N TYR A 31 -23.82 -8.30 3.25
CA TYR A 31 -23.86 -7.10 4.10
C TYR A 31 -25.25 -6.94 4.72
N ASN A 32 -25.28 -6.57 6.00
CA ASN A 32 -26.51 -6.21 6.69
C ASN A 32 -26.69 -4.69 6.69
N PHE A 33 -27.91 -4.24 6.39
CA PHE A 33 -28.28 -2.83 6.51
C PHE A 33 -28.41 -2.43 7.98
N HIS A 34 -27.56 -1.52 8.45
CA HIS A 34 -27.50 -1.09 9.84
C HIS A 34 -27.33 0.44 9.97
N PRO A 35 -28.35 1.24 9.65
CA PRO A 35 -28.26 2.70 9.52
C PRO A 35 -28.22 3.47 10.86
N LYS A 36 -27.92 2.82 12.00
CA LYS A 36 -28.08 3.42 13.34
C LYS A 36 -27.32 4.74 13.49
N ASP A 37 -26.08 4.78 13.03
CA ASP A 37 -25.23 5.96 13.11
C ASP A 37 -25.75 7.10 12.21
N LEU A 38 -26.21 6.76 11.00
CA LEU A 38 -26.78 7.75 10.08
C LEU A 38 -28.10 8.34 10.64
N ILE A 39 -28.95 7.50 11.23
CA ILE A 39 -30.20 7.95 11.88
C ILE A 39 -29.90 8.86 13.07
N ALA A 40 -28.88 8.54 13.87
CA ALA A 40 -28.44 9.43 14.96
C ALA A 40 -27.99 10.79 14.42
N CYS A 41 -27.23 10.80 13.33
CA CYS A 41 -26.78 12.01 12.63
C CYS A 41 -27.95 12.84 12.05
N ILE A 42 -28.95 12.19 11.45
CA ILE A 42 -30.16 12.86 10.92
C ILE A 42 -30.93 13.61 12.02
N LYS A 43 -30.88 13.11 13.27
CA LYS A 43 -31.59 13.71 14.42
C LYS A 43 -30.88 14.92 15.05
N VAL A 44 -29.67 15.27 14.59
CA VAL A 44 -28.85 16.33 15.21
C VAL A 44 -29.45 17.72 15.01
N ASN A 45 -29.73 18.12 13.77
CA ASN A 45 -30.35 19.42 13.46
C ASN A 45 -31.04 19.40 12.08
N LYS A 46 -31.77 20.48 11.75
CA LYS A 46 -32.53 20.60 10.49
C LYS A 46 -31.66 20.49 9.23
N THR A 47 -30.43 21.01 9.25
CA THR A 47 -29.52 20.94 8.11
C THR A 47 -29.06 19.51 7.88
N TRP A 48 -28.64 18.81 8.94
CA TRP A 48 -28.26 17.39 8.87
C TRP A 48 -29.43 16.51 8.46
N GLN A 49 -30.62 16.80 8.98
CA GLN A 49 -31.85 16.13 8.60
C GLN A 49 -32.13 16.30 7.11
N SER A 50 -32.12 17.53 6.59
CA SER A 50 -32.44 17.77 5.18
C SER A 50 -31.39 17.23 4.21
N THR A 51 -30.11 17.18 4.60
CA THR A 51 -29.03 16.66 3.73
C THR A 51 -28.88 15.15 3.76
N LEU A 52 -29.04 14.51 4.93
CA LEU A 52 -28.75 13.08 5.10
C LEU A 52 -29.99 12.20 4.95
N THR A 53 -31.20 12.75 5.09
CA THR A 53 -32.43 11.98 4.83
C THR A 53 -32.45 11.41 3.40
N PRO A 54 -32.14 12.16 2.32
CA PRO A 54 -32.05 11.58 0.98
C PRO A 54 -31.02 10.45 0.87
N PHE A 55 -29.92 10.53 1.63
CA PHE A 55 -28.86 9.50 1.61
C PHE A 55 -29.34 8.19 2.23
N LEU A 56 -30.11 8.26 3.33
CA LEU A 56 -30.72 7.08 3.95
C LEU A 56 -31.62 6.30 2.99
N TRP A 57 -32.36 7.01 2.13
CA TRP A 57 -33.32 6.44 1.18
C TRP A 57 -32.74 6.18 -0.21
N THR A 58 -31.42 6.28 -0.40
CA THR A 58 -30.81 6.13 -1.72
C THR A 58 -30.87 4.69 -2.24
N VAL A 59 -30.74 3.71 -1.34
CA VAL A 59 -30.79 2.28 -1.65
C VAL A 59 -32.03 1.69 -0.98
N HIS A 60 -32.82 0.95 -1.72
CA HIS A 60 -33.93 0.18 -1.19
C HIS A 60 -33.80 -1.28 -1.62
N HIS A 61 -33.72 -2.17 -0.64
CA HIS A 61 -33.85 -3.61 -0.83
C HIS A 61 -34.92 -4.10 0.13
N ASP A 62 -35.93 -4.77 -0.40
CA ASP A 62 -37.07 -5.20 0.41
C ASP A 62 -36.75 -6.27 1.46
N SER A 63 -35.90 -7.25 1.16
CA SER A 63 -35.47 -8.26 2.13
C SER A 63 -34.88 -7.63 3.40
N TRP A 64 -34.10 -6.55 3.24
CA TRP A 64 -33.54 -5.78 4.36
C TRP A 64 -34.56 -4.87 5.02
N MET A 65 -35.47 -4.25 4.26
CA MET A 65 -36.49 -3.37 4.82
C MET A 65 -37.48 -4.13 5.69
N GLU A 66 -37.70 -5.41 5.41
CA GLU A 66 -38.54 -6.32 6.21
C GLU A 66 -37.98 -6.52 7.63
N ASP A 67 -36.66 -6.67 7.76
CA ASP A 67 -36.01 -6.78 9.08
C ASP A 67 -36.25 -5.55 10.00
N TRP A 68 -36.61 -4.40 9.40
CA TRP A 68 -36.82 -3.13 10.11
C TRP A 68 -38.30 -2.72 10.23
N ASP A 69 -39.24 -3.51 9.71
CA ASP A 69 -40.70 -3.28 9.76
C ASP A 69 -41.10 -1.83 9.34
N ILE A 70 -40.58 -1.38 8.21
CA ILE A 70 -40.75 0.01 7.75
C ILE A 70 -42.15 0.22 7.13
N PRO A 71 -42.95 1.22 7.58
CA PRO A 71 -44.27 1.47 7.01
C PRO A 71 -44.24 1.87 5.52
N GLN A 72 -45.17 1.33 4.73
CA GLN A 72 -45.25 1.58 3.29
C GLN A 72 -45.50 3.06 2.93
N ASP A 73 -46.25 3.79 3.75
CA ASP A 73 -46.49 5.22 3.56
C ASP A 73 -45.18 6.05 3.61
N LEU A 74 -44.22 5.61 4.43
CA LEU A 74 -42.93 6.27 4.57
C LEU A 74 -42.07 6.04 3.32
N ILE A 75 -42.12 4.83 2.78
CA ILE A 75 -41.45 4.46 1.51
C ILE A 75 -42.03 5.29 0.36
N ALA A 76 -43.37 5.38 0.25
CA ALA A 76 -44.02 6.18 -0.79
C ALA A 76 -43.64 7.67 -0.71
N THR A 77 -43.53 8.22 0.51
CA THR A 77 -43.15 9.63 0.75
C THR A 77 -41.72 9.95 0.33
N HIS A 78 -40.80 9.01 0.53
CA HIS A 78 -39.37 9.18 0.26
C HIS A 78 -38.91 8.53 -1.07
N GLY A 79 -39.80 7.85 -1.80
CA GLY A 79 -39.49 7.11 -3.02
C GLY A 79 -38.74 7.90 -4.09
N ARG A 80 -38.95 9.21 -4.20
CA ARG A 80 -38.21 10.09 -5.13
C ARG A 80 -36.67 10.10 -4.93
N TYR A 81 -36.19 9.75 -3.74
CA TYR A 81 -34.77 9.72 -3.42
C TYR A 81 -34.11 8.39 -3.75
N ILE A 82 -34.90 7.33 -3.98
CA ILE A 82 -34.39 6.00 -4.32
C ILE A 82 -33.68 6.09 -5.68
N ARG A 83 -32.49 5.51 -5.73
CA ARG A 83 -31.66 5.38 -6.94
C ARG A 83 -31.35 3.93 -7.26
N TYR A 84 -31.27 3.08 -6.23
CA TYR A 84 -31.03 1.65 -6.35
C TYR A 84 -32.22 0.95 -5.72
N LEU A 85 -32.98 0.20 -6.51
CA LEU A 85 -34.19 -0.47 -6.08
C LEU A 85 -34.06 -1.96 -6.38
N SER A 86 -34.04 -2.78 -5.33
CA SER A 86 -34.08 -4.23 -5.40
C SER A 86 -35.37 -4.72 -4.74
N LEU A 87 -36.17 -5.45 -5.51
CA LEU A 87 -37.43 -6.03 -5.08
C LEU A 87 -37.42 -7.53 -5.36
N SER A 88 -37.55 -8.29 -4.30
CA SER A 88 -37.66 -9.73 -4.28
C SER A 88 -39.09 -10.10 -3.84
N TRP A 89 -39.75 -10.99 -4.60
CA TRP A 89 -41.10 -11.51 -4.32
C TRP A 89 -42.22 -10.50 -4.59
N ASP A 90 -43.47 -10.97 -4.66
CA ASP A 90 -44.65 -10.25 -5.19
C ASP A 90 -45.17 -9.11 -4.28
N ARG A 91 -44.35 -8.07 -4.08
CA ARG A 91 -44.71 -6.85 -3.35
C ARG A 91 -45.46 -5.88 -4.27
N PRO A 92 -46.47 -5.13 -3.78
CA PRO A 92 -47.26 -4.23 -4.61
C PRO A 92 -46.39 -3.06 -5.12
N LEU A 93 -46.09 -3.07 -6.42
CA LEU A 93 -45.38 -1.99 -7.14
C LEU A 93 -46.01 -0.60 -6.99
N VAL A 94 -47.29 -0.54 -6.58
CA VAL A 94 -48.04 0.71 -6.36
C VAL A 94 -47.33 1.62 -5.36
N THR A 95 -46.62 1.05 -4.38
CA THR A 95 -45.88 1.81 -3.35
C THR A 95 -44.72 2.63 -3.92
N PHE A 96 -44.20 2.26 -5.11
CA PHE A 96 -43.02 2.87 -5.72
C PHE A 96 -43.33 3.77 -6.92
N GLN A 97 -44.59 4.13 -7.18
CA GLN A 97 -45.00 4.97 -8.32
C GLN A 97 -44.29 6.34 -8.38
N SER A 98 -43.71 6.82 -7.27
CA SER A 98 -42.98 8.08 -7.18
C SER A 98 -41.48 8.00 -7.58
N THR A 99 -40.97 6.80 -7.89
CA THR A 99 -39.57 6.57 -8.28
C THR A 99 -39.34 6.95 -9.76
N THR A 100 -38.73 8.11 -9.98
CA THR A 100 -38.64 8.74 -11.33
C THR A 100 -37.21 8.93 -11.83
N ARG A 101 -36.21 8.48 -11.07
CA ARG A 101 -34.77 8.65 -11.38
C ARG A 101 -33.95 7.46 -10.90
N LEU A 102 -34.43 6.24 -11.15
CA LEU A 102 -33.67 5.04 -10.82
C LEU A 102 -32.41 4.93 -11.70
N ARG A 103 -31.33 4.42 -11.11
CA ARG A 103 -30.07 4.07 -11.79
C ARG A 103 -29.94 2.56 -11.92
N GLU A 104 -30.31 1.83 -10.87
CA GLU A 104 -30.30 0.37 -10.87
C GLU A 104 -31.66 -0.12 -10.40
N LEU A 105 -32.21 -1.08 -11.14
CA LEU A 105 -33.46 -1.75 -10.85
C LEU A 105 -33.24 -3.26 -10.92
N GLU A 106 -33.46 -3.95 -9.81
CA GLU A 106 -33.39 -5.39 -9.68
C GLU A 106 -34.77 -5.91 -9.26
N LEU A 107 -35.31 -6.84 -10.05
CA LEU A 107 -36.63 -7.44 -9.83
C LEU A 107 -36.50 -8.96 -9.86
N SER A 108 -36.70 -9.60 -8.72
CA SER A 108 -36.51 -11.05 -8.58
C SER A 108 -37.79 -11.75 -8.12
N ASN A 109 -38.21 -12.84 -8.77
CA ASN A 109 -39.41 -13.63 -8.40
C ASN A 109 -40.72 -12.81 -8.36
N THR A 110 -40.96 -11.95 -9.34
CA THR A 110 -42.11 -11.03 -9.33
C THR A 110 -43.06 -11.23 -10.52
N ASN A 111 -44.38 -11.08 -10.31
CA ASN A 111 -45.42 -11.22 -11.35
C ASN A 111 -45.85 -9.85 -11.90
N LEU A 112 -44.93 -9.05 -12.45
CA LEU A 112 -45.14 -7.60 -12.58
C LEU A 112 -45.42 -7.08 -13.98
N GLY A 113 -46.34 -6.11 -14.05
CA GLY A 113 -46.45 -5.14 -15.14
C GLY A 113 -45.27 -4.17 -15.09
N LEU A 114 -44.20 -4.51 -15.82
CA LEU A 114 -42.89 -3.81 -15.84
C LEU A 114 -42.93 -2.34 -16.33
N THR A 115 -44.03 -1.92 -16.93
CA THR A 115 -44.11 -0.75 -17.81
C THR A 115 -43.84 0.57 -17.09
N THR A 116 -44.33 0.73 -15.85
CA THR A 116 -44.20 1.98 -15.11
C THR A 116 -42.79 2.24 -14.58
N HIS A 117 -42.08 1.19 -14.19
CA HIS A 117 -40.74 1.31 -13.58
C HIS A 117 -39.61 1.22 -14.59
N LEU A 118 -39.87 0.65 -15.77
CA LEU A 118 -38.94 0.71 -16.89
C LEU A 118 -38.87 2.10 -17.53
N ASN A 119 -39.88 2.95 -17.38
CA ASN A 119 -39.88 4.33 -17.89
C ASN A 119 -38.98 5.29 -17.05
N ASN A 120 -37.73 4.91 -16.81
CA ASN A 120 -36.71 5.69 -16.12
C ASN A 120 -35.55 6.03 -17.09
N PRO A 121 -35.39 7.29 -17.52
CA PRO A 121 -34.37 7.66 -18.52
C PRO A 121 -32.94 7.62 -17.99
N ASP A 122 -32.76 7.68 -16.66
CA ASP A 122 -31.46 7.64 -15.98
C ASP A 122 -30.99 6.21 -15.62
N LEU A 123 -31.77 5.19 -15.99
CA LEU A 123 -31.49 3.79 -15.65
C LEU A 123 -30.25 3.29 -16.39
N THR A 124 -29.24 2.84 -15.63
CA THR A 124 -27.96 2.33 -16.15
C THR A 124 -27.88 0.80 -16.06
N GLU A 125 -28.50 0.20 -15.05
CA GLU A 125 -28.52 -1.25 -14.82
C GLU A 125 -29.95 -1.75 -14.58
N LEU A 126 -30.28 -2.87 -15.23
CA LEU A 126 -31.56 -3.55 -15.10
C LEU A 126 -31.31 -5.05 -14.92
N SER A 127 -31.74 -5.60 -13.78
CA SER A 127 -31.72 -7.04 -13.49
C SER A 127 -33.14 -7.56 -13.34
N LEU A 128 -33.44 -8.61 -14.09
CA LEU A 128 -34.73 -9.29 -14.10
C LEU A 128 -34.48 -10.78 -13.83
N ASP A 129 -34.83 -11.23 -12.64
CA ASP A 129 -34.50 -12.58 -12.17
C ASP A 129 -35.78 -13.38 -11.87
N HIS A 130 -35.82 -14.63 -12.32
CA HIS A 130 -36.91 -15.58 -12.15
C HIS A 130 -38.31 -14.96 -12.39
N LEU A 131 -38.47 -14.18 -13.46
CA LEU A 131 -39.74 -13.56 -13.80
C LEU A 131 -40.69 -14.53 -14.49
N ASN A 132 -41.94 -14.56 -14.01
CA ASN A 132 -43.02 -15.35 -14.58
C ASN A 132 -44.04 -14.43 -15.26
N SER A 133 -43.69 -13.88 -16.43
CA SER A 133 -44.62 -13.06 -17.22
C SER A 133 -44.58 -13.40 -18.71
N PRO A 134 -45.70 -13.86 -19.31
CA PRO A 134 -45.75 -14.18 -20.73
C PRO A 134 -45.82 -12.95 -21.64
N THR A 135 -46.03 -11.75 -21.09
CA THR A 135 -46.21 -10.51 -21.86
C THR A 135 -44.91 -9.71 -21.95
N ALA A 136 -44.64 -9.17 -23.15
CA ALA A 136 -43.51 -8.28 -23.34
C ALA A 136 -43.69 -6.98 -22.52
N PRO A 137 -42.65 -6.49 -21.85
CA PRO A 137 -42.68 -5.19 -21.21
C PRO A 137 -42.92 -4.09 -22.25
N THR A 138 -43.99 -3.31 -22.09
CA THR A 138 -44.18 -2.09 -22.90
C THR A 138 -43.35 -0.96 -22.29
N VAL A 139 -42.35 -0.49 -23.04
CA VAL A 139 -41.54 0.67 -22.67
C VAL A 139 -41.90 1.79 -23.63
N ASP A 140 -42.32 2.95 -23.10
CA ASP A 140 -42.82 4.06 -23.92
C ASP A 140 -41.68 4.85 -24.58
N GLN A 141 -40.46 4.76 -24.04
CA GLN A 141 -39.27 5.48 -24.51
C GLN A 141 -38.02 4.59 -24.52
N PRO A 142 -37.07 4.82 -25.43
CA PRO A 142 -35.80 4.09 -25.44
C PRO A 142 -34.97 4.35 -24.18
N LEU A 143 -34.41 3.29 -23.61
CA LEU A 143 -33.55 3.30 -22.43
C LEU A 143 -32.12 3.63 -22.86
N VAL A 144 -31.90 4.91 -23.21
CA VAL A 144 -30.62 5.37 -23.79
C VAL A 144 -29.47 5.28 -22.79
N SER A 145 -29.73 5.40 -21.49
CA SER A 145 -28.70 5.34 -20.45
C SER A 145 -28.33 3.91 -20.02
N LEU A 146 -29.11 2.91 -20.42
CA LEU A 146 -28.92 1.53 -19.98
C LEU A 146 -27.67 0.92 -20.62
N THR A 147 -26.72 0.54 -19.79
CA THR A 147 -25.47 -0.09 -20.22
C THR A 147 -25.40 -1.57 -19.83
N ASN A 148 -26.05 -1.95 -18.74
CA ASN A 148 -26.03 -3.31 -18.20
C ASN A 148 -27.46 -3.88 -18.16
N LEU A 149 -27.66 -5.03 -18.81
CA LEU A 149 -28.92 -5.77 -18.79
C LEU A 149 -28.65 -7.20 -18.33
N HIS A 150 -29.35 -7.63 -17.29
CA HIS A 150 -29.30 -8.96 -16.72
C HIS A 150 -30.68 -9.61 -16.79
N LEU A 151 -30.76 -10.78 -17.43
CA LEU A 151 -32.00 -11.52 -17.71
C LEU A 151 -31.83 -12.96 -17.22
N ASP A 152 -32.03 -13.18 -15.92
CA ASP A 152 -32.04 -14.52 -15.37
C ASP A 152 -33.46 -15.09 -15.36
N CYS A 153 -33.94 -15.63 -16.49
CA CYS A 153 -35.36 -15.98 -16.62
C CYS A 153 -35.56 -17.31 -17.35
N ASP A 154 -36.66 -17.99 -17.03
CA ASP A 154 -37.15 -19.10 -17.85
C ASP A 154 -37.71 -18.54 -19.16
N TRP A 155 -36.96 -18.72 -20.24
CA TRP A 155 -37.32 -18.26 -21.58
C TRP A 155 -38.65 -18.80 -22.09
N TYR A 156 -39.10 -19.98 -21.62
CA TYR A 156 -40.39 -20.53 -21.99
C TYR A 156 -41.55 -19.73 -21.37
N GLN A 157 -41.37 -19.28 -20.12
CA GLN A 157 -42.38 -18.52 -19.39
C GLN A 157 -42.37 -17.02 -19.74
N SER A 158 -41.26 -16.53 -20.29
CA SER A 158 -41.01 -15.10 -20.51
C SER A 158 -40.47 -14.73 -21.90
N PRO A 159 -41.05 -15.22 -23.02
CA PRO A 159 -40.51 -14.99 -24.36
C PRO A 159 -40.48 -13.51 -24.77
N GLY A 160 -41.33 -12.68 -24.16
CA GLY A 160 -41.43 -11.25 -24.43
C GLY A 160 -40.21 -10.42 -24.01
N LEU A 161 -39.31 -10.94 -23.15
CA LEU A 161 -38.16 -10.20 -22.65
C LEU A 161 -37.12 -9.86 -23.73
N VAL A 162 -37.07 -10.65 -24.82
CA VAL A 162 -36.19 -10.37 -25.97
C VAL A 162 -36.51 -9.01 -26.61
N GLN A 163 -37.76 -8.54 -26.49
CA GLN A 163 -38.21 -7.24 -27.01
C GLN A 163 -37.69 -6.03 -26.20
N LEU A 164 -36.95 -6.25 -25.11
CA LEU A 164 -36.23 -5.17 -24.43
C LEU A 164 -34.97 -4.73 -25.18
N LEU A 165 -34.33 -5.64 -25.94
CA LEU A 165 -33.06 -5.36 -26.62
C LEU A 165 -33.17 -4.18 -27.63
N PRO A 166 -34.22 -4.07 -28.47
CA PRO A 166 -34.42 -2.91 -29.34
C PRO A 166 -34.50 -1.56 -28.63
N VAL A 167 -34.93 -1.57 -27.37
CA VAL A 167 -35.16 -0.37 -26.57
C VAL A 167 -33.85 0.11 -25.91
N CYS A 168 -32.77 -0.67 -25.97
CA CYS A 168 -31.50 -0.44 -25.28
C CYS A 168 -30.33 -0.19 -26.27
N PRO A 169 -30.26 0.98 -26.93
CA PRO A 169 -29.30 1.22 -28.02
C PRO A 169 -27.83 1.34 -27.59
N ASN A 170 -27.57 1.65 -26.32
CA ASN A 170 -26.23 1.83 -25.75
C ASN A 170 -25.77 0.68 -24.86
N LEU A 171 -26.43 -0.49 -24.97
CA LEU A 171 -26.11 -1.65 -24.17
C LEU A 171 -24.65 -2.08 -24.37
N GLU A 172 -23.90 -2.20 -23.28
CA GLU A 172 -22.50 -2.64 -23.27
C GLU A 172 -22.36 -4.07 -22.74
N VAL A 173 -23.18 -4.46 -21.76
CA VAL A 173 -23.15 -5.76 -21.09
C VAL A 173 -24.53 -6.42 -21.16
N LEU A 174 -24.58 -7.63 -21.69
CA LEU A 174 -25.75 -8.50 -21.63
C LEU A 174 -25.41 -9.76 -20.84
N THR A 175 -26.19 -10.02 -19.80
CA THR A 175 -26.13 -11.24 -18.98
C THR A 175 -27.46 -11.97 -19.10
N PHE A 176 -27.45 -13.28 -19.34
CA PHE A 176 -28.70 -14.03 -19.58
C PHE A 176 -28.59 -15.52 -19.29
N SER A 177 -29.70 -16.19 -18.98
CA SER A 177 -29.73 -17.64 -18.73
C SER A 177 -29.44 -18.47 -19.99
N VAL A 178 -28.47 -19.37 -19.88
CA VAL A 178 -27.98 -20.22 -20.97
C VAL A 178 -28.57 -21.62 -20.84
N ASN A 179 -29.73 -21.85 -21.44
CA ASN A 179 -30.41 -23.14 -21.48
C ASN A 179 -30.92 -23.47 -22.90
N SER A 180 -31.39 -24.70 -23.11
CA SER A 180 -31.88 -25.20 -24.40
C SER A 180 -33.06 -24.40 -24.97
N HIS A 181 -33.83 -23.74 -24.11
CA HIS A 181 -34.98 -22.89 -24.47
C HIS A 181 -34.59 -21.47 -24.86
N CYS A 182 -33.31 -21.10 -24.76
CA CYS A 182 -32.83 -19.76 -25.10
C CYS A 182 -33.08 -19.43 -26.60
N PRO A 183 -33.79 -18.31 -26.92
CA PRO A 183 -34.06 -17.88 -28.29
C PRO A 183 -32.84 -17.18 -28.91
N ALA A 184 -31.69 -17.88 -28.94
CA ALA A 184 -30.40 -17.34 -29.35
C ALA A 184 -30.39 -16.68 -30.73
N ALA A 185 -31.14 -17.22 -31.70
CA ALA A 185 -31.23 -16.63 -33.04
C ALA A 185 -31.97 -15.28 -33.05
N GLU A 186 -33.01 -15.15 -32.24
CA GLU A 186 -33.75 -13.89 -32.10
C GLU A 186 -32.92 -12.85 -31.35
N ILE A 187 -32.29 -13.25 -30.24
CA ILE A 187 -31.35 -12.40 -29.48
C ILE A 187 -30.24 -11.90 -30.40
N ALA A 188 -29.59 -12.79 -31.15
CA ALA A 188 -28.53 -12.44 -32.10
C ALA A 188 -29.00 -11.44 -33.16
N TYR A 189 -30.19 -11.65 -33.74
CA TYR A 189 -30.77 -10.71 -34.71
C TYR A 189 -31.01 -9.33 -34.09
N MET A 190 -31.55 -9.29 -32.86
CA MET A 190 -31.82 -8.05 -32.14
C MET A 190 -30.55 -7.30 -31.75
N LEU A 191 -29.55 -8.01 -31.22
CA LEU A 191 -28.25 -7.44 -30.84
C LEU A 191 -27.56 -6.80 -32.03
N LYS A 192 -27.49 -7.52 -33.16
CA LYS A 192 -26.85 -7.03 -34.39
C LYS A 192 -27.51 -5.76 -34.93
N LYS A 193 -28.84 -5.65 -34.78
CA LYS A 193 -29.61 -4.54 -35.33
C LYS A 193 -29.66 -3.32 -34.42
N HIS A 194 -29.75 -3.50 -33.10
CA HIS A 194 -30.06 -2.42 -32.16
C HIS A 194 -28.96 -2.14 -31.12
N CYS A 195 -28.02 -3.05 -30.87
CA CYS A 195 -27.01 -2.92 -29.80
C CYS A 195 -25.58 -2.92 -30.35
N PRO A 196 -25.16 -1.92 -31.16
CA PRO A 196 -23.84 -1.90 -31.80
C PRO A 196 -22.66 -1.72 -30.83
N LYS A 197 -22.92 -1.27 -29.59
CA LYS A 197 -21.91 -0.98 -28.56
C LYS A 197 -21.64 -2.14 -27.61
N LEU A 198 -22.28 -3.30 -27.82
CA LEU A 198 -22.13 -4.44 -26.94
C LEU A 198 -20.68 -4.95 -26.92
N LYS A 199 -20.11 -5.06 -25.72
CA LYS A 199 -18.72 -5.51 -25.47
C LYS A 199 -18.66 -6.80 -24.66
N THR A 200 -19.69 -7.09 -23.87
CA THR A 200 -19.67 -8.21 -22.92
C THR A 200 -20.90 -9.08 -23.10
N LEU A 201 -20.65 -10.38 -23.26
CA LEU A 201 -21.68 -11.42 -23.20
C LEU A 201 -21.39 -12.30 -21.98
N LYS A 202 -22.40 -12.46 -21.12
CA LYS A 202 -22.33 -13.28 -19.92
C LYS A 202 -23.47 -14.31 -19.86
N GLY A 203 -23.14 -15.55 -19.61
CA GLY A 203 -24.10 -16.64 -19.43
C GLY A 203 -24.31 -16.97 -17.97
N ILE A 204 -25.57 -17.04 -17.53
CA ILE A 204 -25.96 -17.50 -16.21
C ILE A 204 -26.32 -18.98 -16.31
N GLN A 205 -25.94 -19.75 -15.29
CA GLN A 205 -26.23 -21.16 -15.17
C GLN A 205 -27.06 -21.40 -13.90
N ASP A 206 -28.19 -22.08 -14.05
CA ASP A 206 -28.94 -22.65 -12.94
C ASP A 206 -28.18 -23.87 -12.39
N PHE A 207 -28.00 -23.91 -11.07
CA PHE A 207 -27.18 -24.92 -10.36
C PHE A 207 -27.73 -26.36 -10.45
N ASP A 208 -28.94 -26.53 -10.97
CA ASP A 208 -29.58 -27.82 -11.12
C ASP A 208 -29.57 -28.25 -12.60
N ILE A 209 -28.85 -29.34 -12.87
CA ILE A 209 -28.93 -30.23 -14.05
C ILE A 209 -27.83 -30.02 -15.11
N PHE A 210 -26.74 -30.79 -14.96
CA PHE A 210 -25.79 -31.11 -16.04
C PHE A 210 -26.34 -32.17 -16.98
N ASP A 211 -27.50 -31.88 -17.56
CA ASP A 211 -28.02 -32.64 -18.69
C ASP A 211 -27.58 -31.93 -19.98
N PRO A 212 -26.73 -32.54 -20.82
CA PRO A 212 -26.35 -31.99 -22.11
C PRO A 212 -27.55 -31.61 -22.98
N GLU A 213 -28.71 -32.25 -22.81
CA GLU A 213 -29.94 -31.93 -23.54
C GLU A 213 -30.58 -30.60 -23.11
N MET A 214 -30.23 -30.09 -21.92
CA MET A 214 -30.72 -28.81 -21.39
C MET A 214 -29.79 -27.63 -21.70
N MET A 215 -28.64 -27.86 -22.33
CA MET A 215 -27.70 -26.80 -22.73
C MET A 215 -27.98 -26.27 -24.14
N MET A 216 -27.52 -25.05 -24.43
CA MET A 216 -27.51 -24.52 -25.80
C MET A 216 -26.57 -25.33 -26.71
N THR A 217 -26.94 -25.41 -27.98
CA THR A 217 -26.13 -26.02 -29.04
C THR A 217 -25.01 -25.09 -29.52
N ASP A 218 -23.95 -25.65 -30.10
CA ASP A 218 -22.85 -24.89 -30.70
C ASP A 218 -23.32 -23.86 -31.73
N ILE A 219 -24.34 -24.20 -32.52
CA ILE A 219 -24.90 -23.30 -33.54
C ILE A 219 -25.48 -22.04 -32.89
N GLN A 220 -26.16 -22.19 -31.75
CA GLN A 220 -26.71 -21.07 -30.99
C GLN A 220 -25.58 -20.17 -30.46
N PHE A 221 -24.52 -20.74 -29.87
CA PHE A 221 -23.36 -19.97 -29.41
C PHE A 221 -22.65 -19.23 -30.54
N VAL A 222 -22.38 -19.90 -31.67
CA VAL A 222 -21.74 -19.29 -32.84
C VAL A 222 -22.59 -18.13 -33.37
N THR A 223 -23.91 -18.31 -33.45
CA THR A 223 -24.84 -17.27 -33.90
C THR A 223 -24.80 -16.04 -32.99
N LEU A 224 -24.74 -16.23 -31.67
CA LEU A 224 -24.62 -15.15 -30.69
C LEU A 224 -23.27 -14.41 -30.81
N ILE A 225 -22.15 -15.15 -30.87
CA ILE A 225 -20.81 -14.56 -30.98
C ILE A 225 -20.68 -13.73 -32.27
N GLN A 226 -21.16 -14.24 -33.40
CA GLN A 226 -21.11 -13.57 -34.70
C GLN A 226 -22.06 -12.36 -34.80
N SER A 227 -23.05 -12.24 -33.91
CA SER A 227 -23.96 -11.10 -33.87
C SER A 227 -23.32 -9.83 -33.32
N THR A 228 -22.23 -9.98 -32.55
CA THR A 228 -21.52 -8.88 -31.92
C THR A 228 -20.42 -8.34 -32.84
N CYS A 229 -20.19 -7.03 -32.83
CA CYS A 229 -19.17 -6.39 -33.68
C CYS A 229 -17.79 -6.30 -33.02
N ARG A 230 -17.75 -6.21 -31.68
CA ARG A 230 -16.52 -6.02 -30.90
C ARG A 230 -16.67 -6.60 -29.50
N LEU A 231 -16.50 -7.91 -29.39
CA LEU A 231 -16.54 -8.60 -28.10
C LEU A 231 -15.20 -8.44 -27.38
N VAL A 232 -15.25 -7.89 -26.16
CA VAL A 232 -14.11 -7.67 -25.26
C VAL A 232 -14.10 -8.70 -24.13
N HIS A 233 -15.29 -9.02 -23.63
CA HIS A 233 -15.48 -9.92 -22.49
C HIS A 233 -16.44 -11.04 -22.88
N PHE A 234 -15.99 -12.28 -22.76
CA PHE A 234 -16.80 -13.46 -23.02
C PHE A 234 -16.80 -14.36 -21.78
N ASP A 235 -17.97 -14.55 -21.18
CA ASP A 235 -18.16 -15.36 -19.98
C ASP A 235 -19.35 -16.29 -20.23
N MET A 236 -19.15 -17.59 -20.43
CA MET A 236 -20.22 -18.49 -20.84
C MET A 236 -20.06 -19.88 -20.26
N SER A 237 -21.20 -20.47 -19.89
CA SER A 237 -21.32 -21.91 -19.66
C SER A 237 -21.57 -22.64 -20.97
N ILE A 238 -20.62 -23.47 -21.40
CA ILE A 238 -20.71 -24.26 -22.64
C ILE A 238 -20.47 -25.74 -22.33
N ASN A 239 -21.03 -26.65 -23.11
CA ASN A 239 -20.76 -28.08 -22.91
C ASN A 239 -19.29 -28.41 -23.21
N ASN A 240 -18.83 -28.09 -24.43
CA ASN A 240 -17.45 -28.27 -24.87
C ASN A 240 -16.99 -27.08 -25.73
N LEU A 241 -15.71 -26.71 -25.67
CA LEU A 241 -15.13 -25.71 -26.57
C LEU A 241 -14.80 -26.36 -27.93
N THR A 242 -15.78 -26.42 -28.82
CA THR A 242 -15.61 -26.98 -30.15
C THR A 242 -14.88 -26.01 -31.09
N ILE A 243 -14.41 -26.54 -32.23
CA ILE A 243 -13.68 -25.76 -33.22
C ILE A 243 -14.53 -24.64 -33.82
N SER A 244 -15.85 -24.83 -33.93
CA SER A 244 -16.78 -23.83 -34.47
C SER A 244 -16.90 -22.61 -33.54
N ILE A 245 -17.05 -22.84 -32.23
CA ILE A 245 -17.08 -21.78 -31.21
C ILE A 245 -15.73 -21.05 -31.16
N CYS A 246 -14.63 -21.81 -31.16
CA CYS A 246 -13.27 -21.26 -31.18
C CYS A 246 -13.04 -20.35 -32.40
N GLN A 247 -13.40 -20.82 -33.61
CA GLN A 247 -13.29 -20.03 -34.84
C GLN A 247 -14.20 -18.79 -34.82
N ALA A 248 -15.39 -18.86 -34.23
CA ALA A 248 -16.28 -17.71 -34.09
C ALA A 248 -15.69 -16.62 -33.19
N LEU A 249 -15.06 -16.99 -32.07
CA LEU A 249 -14.35 -16.06 -31.20
C LEU A 249 -13.12 -15.44 -31.89
N LEU A 250 -12.31 -16.27 -32.54
CA LEU A 250 -11.07 -15.82 -33.16
C LEU A 250 -11.27 -15.02 -34.45
N GLY A 251 -12.32 -15.31 -35.21
CA GLY A 251 -12.55 -14.71 -36.52
C GLY A 251 -12.67 -13.19 -36.49
N LEU A 252 -13.53 -12.65 -35.62
CA LEU A 252 -13.81 -11.21 -35.54
C LEU A 252 -13.24 -10.55 -34.27
N HIS A 253 -13.06 -11.31 -33.18
CA HIS A 253 -12.84 -10.74 -31.84
C HIS A 253 -11.43 -10.93 -31.27
N ALA A 254 -10.54 -11.69 -31.93
CA ALA A 254 -9.20 -12.02 -31.41
C ALA A 254 -8.38 -10.81 -30.94
N SER A 255 -8.44 -9.68 -31.68
CA SER A 255 -7.70 -8.46 -31.32
C SER A 255 -8.30 -7.68 -30.14
N TRP A 256 -9.56 -7.94 -29.78
CA TRP A 256 -10.32 -7.16 -28.81
C TRP A 256 -10.57 -7.88 -27.50
N LEU A 257 -10.52 -9.21 -27.50
CA LEU A 257 -10.77 -10.03 -26.32
C LEU A 257 -9.74 -9.72 -25.21
N GLU A 258 -10.26 -9.26 -24.07
CA GLU A 258 -9.51 -9.02 -22.85
C GLU A 258 -9.82 -10.08 -21.80
N THR A 259 -11.06 -10.59 -21.73
CA THR A 259 -11.41 -11.67 -20.79
C THR A 259 -12.17 -12.79 -21.47
N VAL A 260 -11.75 -14.03 -21.20
CA VAL A 260 -12.45 -15.25 -21.64
C VAL A 260 -12.58 -16.19 -20.46
N HIS A 261 -13.79 -16.31 -19.94
CA HIS A 261 -14.15 -17.19 -18.82
C HIS A 261 -15.14 -18.24 -19.32
N LEU A 262 -14.83 -19.51 -19.12
CA LEU A 262 -15.64 -20.62 -19.60
C LEU A 262 -15.94 -21.59 -18.46
N ILE A 263 -17.22 -21.92 -18.29
CA ILE A 263 -17.66 -23.01 -17.44
C ILE A 263 -18.00 -24.17 -18.36
N LEU A 264 -17.32 -25.30 -18.21
CA LEU A 264 -17.41 -26.46 -19.09
C LEU A 264 -18.24 -27.56 -18.44
N GLY A 265 -19.25 -28.04 -19.17
CA GLY A 265 -20.04 -29.22 -18.78
C GLY A 265 -19.29 -30.54 -19.00
N GLY A 266 -18.38 -30.58 -19.98
CA GLY A 266 -17.54 -31.73 -20.27
C GLY A 266 -16.22 -31.35 -20.96
N TYR A 267 -15.39 -32.35 -21.24
CA TYR A 267 -14.11 -32.16 -21.92
C TYR A 267 -13.96 -33.10 -23.11
N SER A 268 -13.62 -32.54 -24.28
CA SER A 268 -13.12 -33.28 -25.43
C SER A 268 -11.59 -33.14 -25.53
N SER A 269 -10.91 -34.05 -26.23
CA SER A 269 -9.47 -33.91 -26.53
C SER A 269 -9.15 -32.56 -27.17
N ASP A 270 -10.04 -32.12 -28.06
CA ASP A 270 -9.86 -30.94 -28.90
C ASP A 270 -10.10 -29.63 -28.14
N THR A 271 -10.75 -29.70 -26.97
CA THR A 271 -11.05 -28.55 -26.11
C THR A 271 -9.76 -27.80 -25.75
N PHE A 272 -8.72 -28.51 -25.31
CA PHE A 272 -7.44 -27.90 -24.91
C PHE A 272 -6.61 -27.38 -26.07
N ASP A 273 -6.69 -28.03 -27.23
CA ASP A 273 -6.07 -27.53 -28.46
C ASP A 273 -6.75 -26.23 -28.92
N ASN A 274 -8.08 -26.15 -28.79
CA ASN A 274 -8.84 -24.93 -29.09
C ASN A 274 -8.56 -23.81 -28.07
N ILE A 275 -8.30 -24.15 -26.80
CA ILE A 275 -7.84 -23.19 -25.78
C ILE A 275 -6.46 -22.64 -26.14
N ASN A 276 -5.53 -23.50 -26.58
CA ASN A 276 -4.21 -23.04 -27.03
C ASN A 276 -4.32 -22.05 -28.19
N LYS A 277 -5.18 -22.32 -29.18
CA LYS A 277 -5.45 -21.38 -30.29
C LYS A 277 -5.94 -20.02 -29.80
N ILE A 278 -6.78 -19.97 -28.75
CA ILE A 278 -7.23 -18.72 -28.15
C ILE A 278 -6.06 -17.97 -27.50
N LEU A 279 -5.24 -18.67 -26.71
CA LEU A 279 -4.08 -18.09 -26.02
C LEU A 279 -2.95 -17.65 -26.99
N SER A 280 -2.79 -18.32 -28.13
CA SER A 280 -1.81 -17.95 -29.17
C SER A 280 -2.32 -16.84 -30.10
N SER A 281 -3.63 -16.67 -30.25
CA SER A 281 -4.22 -15.71 -31.20
C SER A 281 -4.71 -14.40 -30.58
N CYS A 282 -4.90 -14.32 -29.25
CA CYS A 282 -5.44 -13.14 -28.57
C CYS A 282 -4.37 -12.32 -27.81
N PRO A 283 -3.81 -11.23 -28.38
CA PRO A 283 -2.71 -10.48 -27.77
C PRO A 283 -3.12 -9.57 -26.59
N ASN A 284 -4.40 -9.18 -26.52
CA ASN A 284 -4.91 -8.25 -25.50
C ASN A 284 -5.53 -8.95 -24.28
N LEU A 285 -5.47 -10.27 -24.22
CA LEU A 285 -6.06 -11.06 -23.15
C LEU A 285 -5.39 -10.73 -21.80
N THR A 286 -6.19 -10.30 -20.83
CA THR A 286 -5.79 -9.96 -19.45
C THR A 286 -6.22 -11.01 -18.44
N SER A 287 -7.34 -11.69 -18.69
CA SER A 287 -7.88 -12.73 -17.81
C SER A 287 -8.38 -13.92 -18.61
N PHE A 288 -7.96 -15.12 -18.22
CA PHE A 288 -8.45 -16.37 -18.80
C PHE A 288 -8.83 -17.34 -17.68
N ALA A 289 -10.03 -17.91 -17.75
CA ALA A 289 -10.52 -18.83 -16.73
C ALA A 289 -11.29 -20.00 -17.35
N ILE A 290 -11.04 -21.20 -16.86
CA ILE A 290 -11.80 -22.42 -17.18
C ILE A 290 -12.17 -23.12 -15.89
N SER A 291 -13.44 -23.48 -15.75
CA SER A 291 -13.95 -24.26 -14.62
C SER A 291 -14.79 -25.43 -15.13
N SER A 292 -14.71 -26.61 -14.51
CA SER A 292 -15.66 -27.71 -14.74
C SER A 292 -16.21 -28.23 -13.43
N GLU A 293 -17.46 -28.69 -13.46
CA GLU A 293 -18.25 -29.13 -12.31
C GLU A 293 -18.69 -30.61 -12.38
N VAL A 294 -18.62 -31.28 -13.54
CA VAL A 294 -19.30 -32.58 -13.78
C VAL A 294 -18.35 -33.76 -13.94
N GLU A 295 -17.23 -33.56 -14.63
CA GLU A 295 -16.26 -34.60 -14.94
C GLU A 295 -14.84 -34.10 -14.69
N GLU A 296 -14.12 -34.78 -13.80
CA GLU A 296 -12.73 -34.44 -13.49
C GLU A 296 -11.84 -34.82 -14.69
N CYS A 297 -11.30 -33.82 -15.39
CA CYS A 297 -10.52 -34.00 -16.62
C CYS A 297 -9.15 -34.62 -16.36
N PRO A 298 -8.67 -35.62 -17.13
CA PRO A 298 -7.31 -36.12 -16.99
C PRO A 298 -6.28 -35.02 -17.31
N ALA A 299 -5.38 -34.74 -16.38
CA ALA A 299 -4.36 -33.69 -16.49
C ALA A 299 -3.47 -33.76 -17.75
N MET A 300 -3.30 -34.95 -18.35
CA MET A 300 -2.52 -35.11 -19.58
C MET A 300 -3.19 -34.47 -20.80
N ALA A 301 -4.53 -34.46 -20.88
CA ALA A 301 -5.24 -33.79 -21.97
C ALA A 301 -5.03 -32.26 -21.91
N ALA A 302 -4.88 -31.70 -20.71
CA ALA A 302 -4.62 -30.29 -20.48
C ALA A 302 -3.26 -29.81 -21.02
N LEU A 303 -2.32 -30.72 -21.37
CA LEU A 303 -1.06 -30.35 -22.02
C LEU A 303 -1.27 -29.75 -23.42
N GLY A 304 -2.40 -30.04 -24.09
CA GLY A 304 -2.77 -29.43 -25.38
C GLY A 304 -2.78 -27.89 -25.33
N MET A 305 -3.03 -27.31 -24.15
CA MET A 305 -2.97 -25.84 -23.93
C MET A 305 -1.60 -25.21 -24.20
N PHE A 306 -0.55 -26.02 -24.34
CA PHE A 306 0.84 -25.59 -24.50
C PHE A 306 1.48 -25.97 -25.83
N ALA A 307 0.68 -26.45 -26.80
CA ALA A 307 1.17 -26.83 -28.12
C ALA A 307 1.91 -25.68 -28.83
N GLU A 308 1.32 -24.48 -28.84
CA GLU A 308 1.93 -23.25 -29.36
C GLU A 308 2.28 -22.24 -28.25
N PRO A 309 3.25 -21.33 -28.48
CA PRO A 309 3.55 -20.26 -27.54
C PRO A 309 2.39 -19.26 -27.42
N TRP A 310 2.09 -18.85 -26.19
CA TRP A 310 1.06 -17.85 -25.92
C TRP A 310 1.49 -16.46 -26.38
N ASN A 311 0.57 -15.74 -27.05
CA ASN A 311 0.80 -14.38 -27.55
C ASN A 311 0.14 -13.30 -26.64
N CYS A 312 -0.41 -13.70 -25.50
CA CYS A 312 -1.10 -12.84 -24.55
C CYS A 312 -0.13 -12.20 -23.53
N ALA A 313 0.71 -11.26 -23.98
CA ALA A 313 1.69 -10.58 -23.13
C ALA A 313 1.09 -9.81 -21.93
N LYS A 314 -0.20 -9.44 -22.03
CA LYS A 314 -0.95 -8.70 -21.00
C LYS A 314 -1.70 -9.59 -20.01
N LEU A 315 -1.53 -10.91 -20.07
CA LEU A 315 -2.25 -11.84 -19.21
C LEU A 315 -1.81 -11.68 -17.75
N ASN A 316 -2.75 -11.31 -16.88
CA ASN A 316 -2.53 -11.05 -15.47
C ASN A 316 -3.03 -12.20 -14.59
N THR A 317 -4.15 -12.82 -14.98
CA THR A 317 -4.81 -13.88 -14.22
C THR A 317 -5.10 -15.09 -15.11
N PHE A 318 -4.68 -16.27 -14.68
CA PHE A 318 -4.97 -17.54 -15.37
C PHE A 318 -5.58 -18.54 -14.39
N LYS A 319 -6.81 -18.99 -14.63
CA LYS A 319 -7.54 -19.94 -13.78
C LYS A 319 -7.90 -21.21 -14.55
N VAL A 320 -7.60 -22.37 -13.96
CA VAL A 320 -8.06 -23.67 -14.45
C VAL A 320 -8.51 -24.51 -13.26
N SER A 321 -9.77 -24.94 -13.22
CA SER A 321 -10.33 -25.80 -12.17
C SER A 321 -11.10 -26.99 -12.74
N GLY A 322 -11.13 -28.10 -12.00
CA GLY A 322 -11.77 -29.36 -12.41
C GLY A 322 -10.80 -30.37 -13.06
N LEU A 323 -9.50 -30.28 -12.77
CA LEU A 323 -8.47 -31.23 -13.26
C LEU A 323 -8.28 -32.41 -12.29
N ARG A 324 -8.36 -33.64 -12.81
CA ARG A 324 -7.99 -34.90 -12.14
C ARG A 324 -6.52 -35.24 -12.39
N PHE A 325 -5.85 -35.64 -11.32
CA PHE A 325 -4.52 -36.23 -11.38
C PHE A 325 -4.66 -37.69 -10.95
N SER A 326 -4.73 -38.65 -11.90
CA SER A 326 -4.78 -40.08 -11.56
C SER A 326 -3.38 -40.61 -11.21
N ASP A 327 -3.31 -41.58 -10.30
CA ASP A 327 -2.07 -42.28 -9.88
C ASP A 327 -1.96 -43.69 -10.51
N GLU A 328 -2.89 -44.10 -11.40
CA GLU A 328 -3.12 -45.52 -11.76
C GLU A 328 -2.35 -46.08 -12.97
N GLU A 329 -1.66 -45.28 -13.79
CA GLU A 329 -0.95 -45.82 -14.97
C GLU A 329 0.46 -46.36 -14.70
N ALA A 330 0.92 -46.36 -13.45
CA ALA A 330 2.21 -46.98 -13.07
C ALA A 330 2.09 -48.45 -12.60
N ALA A 331 0.90 -49.06 -12.67
CA ALA A 331 0.64 -50.44 -12.25
C ALA A 331 0.54 -51.44 -13.42
N VAL A 332 1.28 -51.23 -14.51
CA VAL A 332 1.49 -52.25 -15.55
C VAL A 332 2.86 -52.89 -15.32
N ASP A 333 2.92 -53.80 -14.35
CA ASP A 333 3.84 -54.97 -14.26
C ASP A 333 3.93 -55.52 -12.82
N THR A 334 2.79 -55.72 -12.16
CA THR A 334 2.72 -56.65 -11.02
C THR A 334 1.70 -57.75 -11.32
N PRO A 335 2.04 -59.05 -11.20
CA PRO A 335 1.16 -60.12 -11.62
C PRO A 335 -0.10 -60.15 -10.76
N ASN A 336 -1.26 -60.05 -11.40
CA ASN A 336 -2.56 -60.39 -10.83
C ASN A 336 -2.51 -61.82 -10.28
N ASN A 337 -2.39 -62.00 -8.96
CA ASN A 337 -2.89 -63.15 -8.20
C ASN A 337 -2.54 -63.04 -6.72
N LEU A 338 -3.27 -62.24 -5.92
CA LEU A 338 -3.48 -62.53 -4.50
C LEU A 338 -4.90 -62.08 -4.10
N ARG A 339 -5.84 -63.03 -4.25
CA ARG A 339 -7.14 -63.03 -3.56
C ARG A 339 -6.89 -63.25 -2.06
N GLU A 340 -7.65 -62.51 -1.25
CA GLU A 340 -8.05 -62.82 0.13
C GLU A 340 -7.02 -63.53 1.04
N VAL A 341 -6.27 -62.76 1.83
CA VAL A 341 -5.58 -63.29 3.02
C VAL A 341 -5.83 -62.38 4.23
N ASN A 342 -6.15 -63.06 5.35
CA ASN A 342 -6.51 -62.53 6.67
C ASN A 342 -5.38 -61.68 7.31
N PRO A 343 -5.68 -60.60 8.06
CA PRO A 343 -4.68 -59.64 8.53
C PRO A 343 -3.98 -60.07 9.84
N ALA A 344 -3.46 -61.30 9.90
CA ALA A 344 -2.72 -61.80 11.07
C ALA A 344 -1.34 -62.40 10.77
N ASP A 345 -0.98 -62.66 9.51
CA ASP A 345 0.32 -63.23 9.16
C ASP A 345 0.96 -62.46 8.00
N GLN A 346 1.76 -61.44 8.33
CA GLN A 346 3.00 -61.05 7.64
C GLN A 346 3.46 -59.68 8.16
N ILE A 347 4.33 -59.72 9.18
CA ILE A 347 5.22 -58.61 9.53
C ILE A 347 6.56 -58.92 8.87
N ALA A 348 7.15 -57.89 8.28
CA ALA A 348 8.50 -57.81 7.69
C ALA A 348 8.63 -58.37 6.26
N GLU A 349 8.43 -57.50 5.26
CA GLU A 349 9.48 -57.24 4.24
C GLU A 349 9.23 -56.03 3.32
N ASP A 350 8.06 -55.38 3.31
CA ASP A 350 7.77 -54.34 2.29
C ASP A 350 7.67 -52.87 2.76
N ASP A 351 8.02 -52.57 4.02
CA ASP A 351 8.00 -51.19 4.51
C ASP A 351 9.06 -50.31 3.79
N SER A 352 10.21 -50.86 3.40
CA SER A 352 11.30 -50.07 2.81
C SER A 352 10.96 -49.50 1.42
N VAL A 353 10.17 -50.23 0.62
CA VAL A 353 9.73 -49.81 -0.72
C VAL A 353 8.68 -48.73 -0.60
N ILE A 354 7.68 -48.91 0.28
CA ILE A 354 6.62 -47.92 0.53
C ILE A 354 7.22 -46.61 1.06
N TRP A 355 8.15 -46.68 2.02
CA TRP A 355 8.84 -45.48 2.52
C TRP A 355 9.73 -44.82 1.45
N GLY A 356 10.34 -45.59 0.55
CA GLY A 356 11.10 -45.07 -0.60
C GLY A 356 10.23 -44.25 -1.58
N TYR A 357 9.07 -44.79 -1.95
CA TYR A 357 8.09 -44.10 -2.80
C TYR A 357 7.51 -42.84 -2.14
N VAL A 358 7.22 -42.89 -0.84
CA VAL A 358 6.74 -41.73 -0.06
C VAL A 358 7.82 -40.64 0.01
N LEU A 359 9.08 -41.01 0.29
CA LEU A 359 10.19 -40.07 0.38
C LEU A 359 10.49 -39.40 -0.97
N GLU A 360 10.37 -40.14 -2.07
CA GLU A 360 10.55 -39.60 -3.42
C GLU A 360 9.42 -38.63 -3.82
N LYS A 361 8.16 -38.93 -3.45
CA LYS A 361 7.02 -38.00 -3.60
C LYS A 361 7.25 -36.72 -2.77
N GLU A 362 7.73 -36.84 -1.52
CA GLU A 362 7.99 -35.70 -0.63
C GLU A 362 9.13 -34.81 -1.16
N LEU A 363 10.22 -35.42 -1.67
CA LEU A 363 11.38 -34.73 -2.24
C LEU A 363 11.01 -33.95 -3.51
N ARG A 364 10.22 -34.54 -4.42
CA ARG A 364 9.75 -33.85 -5.64
C ARG A 364 8.76 -32.73 -5.32
N ARG A 365 7.91 -32.87 -4.29
CA ARG A 365 7.06 -31.78 -3.78
C ARG A 365 7.88 -30.61 -3.23
N GLN A 366 8.95 -30.90 -2.50
CA GLN A 366 9.91 -29.87 -2.07
C GLN A 366 10.54 -29.17 -3.27
N GLN A 367 11.07 -29.92 -4.23
CA GLN A 367 11.67 -29.36 -5.45
C GLN A 367 10.68 -28.49 -6.25
N PHE A 368 9.42 -28.89 -6.36
CA PHE A 368 8.38 -28.10 -7.04
C PHE A 368 8.08 -26.79 -6.29
N ARG A 369 7.91 -26.85 -4.96
CA ARG A 369 7.74 -25.64 -4.13
C ARG A 369 8.95 -24.71 -4.21
N GLU A 370 10.16 -25.27 -4.25
CA GLU A 370 11.40 -24.53 -4.45
C GLU A 370 11.45 -23.89 -5.85
N ALA A 371 11.01 -24.59 -6.90
CA ALA A 371 10.94 -24.05 -8.26
C ALA A 371 9.92 -22.91 -8.40
N LEU A 372 8.74 -23.03 -7.77
CA LEU A 372 7.75 -21.96 -7.71
C LEU A 372 8.28 -20.73 -6.98
N ALA A 373 8.92 -20.93 -5.82
CA ALA A 373 9.55 -19.86 -5.06
C ALA A 373 10.73 -19.22 -5.82
N MET A 374 11.50 -19.99 -6.60
CA MET A 374 12.56 -19.46 -7.47
C MET A 374 12.02 -18.53 -8.57
N ASN A 375 10.79 -18.76 -9.03
CA ASN A 375 10.11 -17.94 -10.03
C ASN A 375 9.17 -16.88 -9.43
N GLY A 376 9.20 -16.67 -8.10
CA GLY A 376 8.47 -15.61 -7.41
C GLY A 376 7.00 -15.89 -7.07
N TRP A 377 6.56 -17.15 -7.20
CA TRP A 377 5.18 -17.58 -6.90
C TRP A 377 5.04 -18.02 -5.44
N ILE A 378 3.99 -17.52 -4.76
CA ILE A 378 3.62 -17.92 -3.39
C ILE A 378 2.16 -18.38 -3.38
N LEU A 379 1.88 -19.42 -2.60
CA LEU A 379 0.51 -19.86 -2.33
C LEU A 379 -0.13 -18.91 -1.30
N ASP A 380 -1.17 -18.18 -1.70
CA ASP A 380 -1.84 -17.18 -0.85
C ASP A 380 -2.89 -17.85 0.07
N CYS A 381 -3.70 -18.74 -0.51
CA CYS A 381 -4.79 -19.42 0.16
C CYS A 381 -4.63 -20.95 0.03
N ALA A 382 -4.50 -21.68 1.15
CA ALA A 382 -4.74 -23.12 1.17
C ALA A 382 -6.22 -23.36 1.49
N PRO A 383 -6.92 -24.29 0.80
CA PRO A 383 -8.34 -24.53 1.02
C PRO A 383 -8.62 -24.93 2.48
N ARG A 384 -9.72 -24.42 3.04
CA ARG A 384 -10.18 -24.73 4.42
C ARG A 384 -10.66 -26.17 4.58
N TYR A 385 -10.92 -26.87 3.48
CA TYR A 385 -11.28 -28.28 3.44
C TYR A 385 -10.17 -29.08 2.77
N ARG A 386 -9.68 -30.13 3.45
CA ARG A 386 -8.83 -31.15 2.83
C ARG A 386 -9.70 -31.93 1.84
N THR A 387 -9.68 -31.57 0.56
CA THR A 387 -10.08 -32.48 -0.49
C THR A 387 -8.97 -33.52 -0.64
N ASN A 388 -9.32 -34.81 -0.55
CA ASN A 388 -8.37 -35.94 -0.53
C ASN A 388 -7.63 -36.16 -1.87
N HIS A 389 -7.81 -35.30 -2.87
CA HIS A 389 -7.25 -35.44 -4.22
C HIS A 389 -5.92 -34.72 -4.44
N SER A 390 -5.24 -34.29 -3.37
CA SER A 390 -3.97 -33.59 -3.49
C SER A 390 -2.80 -34.57 -3.78
N HIS A 391 -2.24 -34.40 -4.98
CA HIS A 391 -0.88 -34.77 -5.41
C HIS A 391 -0.66 -36.17 -6.03
N SER A 392 -1.11 -36.34 -7.27
CA SER A 392 -0.59 -37.35 -8.20
C SER A 392 0.63 -36.84 -8.99
N PHE A 393 1.50 -37.73 -9.45
CA PHE A 393 2.74 -37.45 -10.21
C PHE A 393 2.52 -36.57 -11.46
N GLN A 394 1.38 -36.71 -12.13
CA GLN A 394 1.01 -35.95 -13.34
C GLN A 394 0.70 -34.47 -13.04
N SER A 395 0.41 -34.13 -11.77
CA SER A 395 0.24 -32.74 -11.32
C SER A 395 1.51 -31.91 -11.42
N HIS A 396 2.68 -32.55 -11.38
CA HIS A 396 3.96 -31.83 -11.42
C HIS A 396 4.33 -31.37 -12.83
N VAL A 397 4.14 -32.20 -13.88
CA VAL A 397 4.54 -31.83 -15.25
C VAL A 397 3.64 -30.72 -15.81
N LEU A 398 2.32 -30.87 -15.65
CA LEU A 398 1.37 -29.85 -16.09
C LEU A 398 1.58 -28.54 -15.32
N ALA A 399 1.73 -28.60 -14.00
CA ALA A 399 1.98 -27.40 -13.20
C ALA A 399 3.33 -26.76 -13.54
N HIS A 400 4.42 -27.53 -13.68
CA HIS A 400 5.71 -26.98 -14.13
C HIS A 400 5.59 -26.30 -15.51
N THR A 401 4.80 -26.86 -16.42
CA THR A 401 4.57 -26.28 -17.76
C THR A 401 3.74 -24.99 -17.66
N ILE A 402 2.66 -24.98 -16.88
CA ILE A 402 1.83 -23.80 -16.60
C ILE A 402 2.71 -22.70 -16.01
N PHE A 403 3.38 -22.96 -14.88
CA PHE A 403 4.19 -21.95 -14.20
C PHE A 403 5.41 -21.53 -15.00
N GLY A 404 6.02 -22.43 -15.79
CA GLY A 404 7.10 -22.08 -16.71
C GLY A 404 6.64 -21.08 -17.77
N ARG A 405 5.45 -21.27 -18.34
CA ARG A 405 4.86 -20.36 -19.33
C ARG A 405 4.36 -19.06 -18.70
N CYS A 406 3.68 -19.13 -17.56
CA CYS A 406 3.21 -17.96 -16.82
C CYS A 406 4.37 -17.08 -16.32
N SER A 407 5.50 -17.68 -15.94
CA SER A 407 6.70 -16.93 -15.51
C SER A 407 7.41 -16.23 -16.67
N ALA A 408 7.21 -16.69 -17.91
CA ALA A 408 7.72 -16.01 -19.11
C ALA A 408 6.94 -14.74 -19.46
N LEU A 409 5.75 -14.55 -18.87
CA LEU A 409 4.90 -13.38 -19.11
C LEU A 409 5.17 -12.28 -18.06
N PRO A 410 5.52 -11.05 -18.48
CA PRO A 410 5.95 -10.01 -17.55
C PRO A 410 4.80 -9.49 -16.66
N GLY A 411 3.56 -9.55 -17.12
CA GLY A 411 2.37 -9.02 -16.44
C GLY A 411 1.65 -10.00 -15.50
N MET A 412 2.06 -11.27 -15.44
CA MET A 412 1.32 -12.28 -14.70
C MET A 412 1.39 -12.05 -13.18
N GLN A 413 0.22 -12.02 -12.54
CA GLN A 413 0.04 -11.74 -11.10
C GLN A 413 -0.53 -12.93 -10.33
N ALA A 414 -1.52 -13.62 -10.89
CA ALA A 414 -2.24 -14.69 -10.20
C ALA A 414 -2.48 -15.91 -11.10
N VAL A 415 -2.27 -17.11 -10.56
CA VAL A 415 -2.58 -18.39 -11.20
C VAL A 415 -3.41 -19.21 -10.23
N HIS A 416 -4.61 -19.61 -10.66
CA HIS A 416 -5.51 -20.47 -9.88
C HIS A 416 -5.56 -21.86 -10.51
N LEU A 417 -5.19 -22.88 -9.74
CA LEU A 417 -5.23 -24.28 -10.16
C LEU A 417 -6.09 -25.08 -9.19
N ASN A 418 -7.24 -25.55 -9.66
CA ASN A 418 -8.29 -26.11 -8.82
C ASN A 418 -8.58 -25.17 -7.63
N ASP A 419 -8.41 -25.66 -6.40
CA ASP A 419 -8.66 -24.89 -5.17
C ASP A 419 -7.45 -24.07 -4.68
N PHE A 420 -6.34 -24.06 -5.44
CA PHE A 420 -5.10 -23.40 -5.03
C PHE A 420 -4.88 -22.09 -5.76
N GLU A 421 -4.67 -21.01 -5.01
CA GLU A 421 -4.36 -19.68 -5.53
C GLU A 421 -2.88 -19.35 -5.30
N TYR A 422 -2.17 -19.13 -6.42
CA TYR A 422 -0.77 -18.73 -6.43
C TYR A 422 -0.68 -17.27 -6.87
N VAL A 423 -0.12 -16.43 -6.01
CA VAL A 423 0.10 -15.01 -6.27
C VAL A 423 1.60 -14.75 -6.38
N ARG A 424 1.97 -13.88 -7.32
CA ARG A 424 3.35 -13.41 -7.47
C ARG A 424 3.61 -12.32 -6.44
N THR A 425 4.51 -12.55 -5.49
CA THR A 425 4.73 -11.59 -4.39
C THR A 425 5.27 -10.25 -4.85
N ILE A 426 4.61 -9.18 -4.39
CA ILE A 426 4.93 -7.75 -4.56
C ILE A 426 6.22 -7.31 -3.85
N MET A 427 6.99 -8.23 -3.24
CA MET A 427 8.24 -7.91 -2.54
C MET A 427 9.37 -7.44 -3.49
N GLU A 428 9.12 -7.40 -4.81
CA GLU A 428 9.98 -6.79 -5.84
C GLU A 428 9.58 -5.36 -6.25
N PHE A 429 8.43 -4.82 -5.82
CA PHE A 429 7.97 -3.51 -6.32
C PHE A 429 8.76 -2.33 -5.72
N MET A 430 9.31 -2.47 -4.51
CA MET A 430 10.14 -1.43 -3.90
C MET A 430 11.63 -1.52 -4.31
N SER A 431 12.10 -2.68 -4.78
CA SER A 431 13.49 -2.87 -5.25
C SER A 431 13.68 -2.57 -6.75
N ASN A 432 12.61 -2.58 -7.55
CA ASN A 432 12.67 -2.37 -9.00
C ASN A 432 12.33 -0.94 -9.49
N LEU A 433 12.26 0.07 -8.61
CA LEU A 433 12.12 1.48 -9.04
C LEU A 433 13.34 2.02 -9.84
N GLY A 434 14.40 1.23 -10.00
CA GLY A 434 15.55 1.56 -10.86
C GLY A 434 15.86 0.46 -11.87
N GLY A 435 14.98 0.27 -12.86
CA GLY A 435 15.20 -0.59 -14.02
C GLY A 435 16.14 0.06 -15.04
N GLY A 436 17.34 -0.53 -15.21
CA GLY A 436 18.27 -0.22 -16.30
C GLY A 436 19.71 -0.60 -15.95
N ALA A 437 20.36 -1.41 -16.80
CA ALA A 437 21.78 -1.78 -16.99
C ALA A 437 22.82 -1.84 -15.82
N GLN A 438 22.52 -1.37 -14.61
CA GLN A 438 23.38 -1.27 -13.43
C GLN A 438 22.60 -1.69 -12.18
N ALA A 439 22.02 -2.90 -12.18
CA ALA A 439 21.13 -3.42 -11.14
C ALA A 439 21.72 -3.41 -9.71
N ASP A 440 23.05 -3.35 -9.56
CA ASP A 440 23.76 -3.44 -8.28
C ASP A 440 24.03 -2.06 -7.62
N ARG A 441 23.96 -0.96 -8.39
CA ARG A 441 24.27 0.40 -7.88
C ARG A 441 22.99 1.12 -7.44
N PRO A 442 22.90 1.60 -6.18
CA PRO A 442 21.72 2.34 -5.72
C PRO A 442 21.66 3.75 -6.32
N SER A 443 20.44 4.30 -6.41
CA SER A 443 20.27 5.69 -6.84
C SER A 443 20.75 6.66 -5.74
N LEU A 444 21.17 7.88 -6.11
CA LEU A 444 21.50 8.90 -5.09
C LEU A 444 20.29 9.20 -4.20
N PHE A 445 19.08 9.16 -4.75
CA PHE A 445 17.85 9.37 -4.00
C PHE A 445 17.62 8.28 -2.95
N GLU A 446 17.85 7.00 -3.27
CA GLU A 446 17.84 5.90 -2.30
C GLU A 446 18.84 6.16 -1.16
N LEU A 447 20.06 6.60 -1.51
CA LEU A 447 21.12 6.89 -0.55
C LEU A 447 20.82 8.11 0.33
N ILE A 448 20.10 9.11 -0.18
CA ILE A 448 19.66 10.27 0.61
C ILE A 448 18.47 9.88 1.51
N ALA A 449 17.53 9.09 1.00
CA ALA A 449 16.35 8.65 1.74
C ALA A 449 16.73 7.85 2.99
N GLN A 450 17.70 6.93 2.88
CA GLN A 450 18.19 6.18 4.03
C GLN A 450 18.91 7.06 5.08
N ASP A 451 19.67 8.07 4.67
CA ASP A 451 20.32 9.01 5.59
C ASP A 451 19.28 9.91 6.31
N LYS A 452 18.23 10.34 5.60
CA LYS A 452 17.13 11.13 6.17
C LYS A 452 16.31 10.37 7.22
N MET A 453 16.08 9.07 7.01
CA MET A 453 15.39 8.24 7.99
C MET A 453 16.15 8.21 9.33
N ARG A 454 17.48 8.09 9.29
CA ARG A 454 18.33 8.11 10.49
C ARG A 454 18.24 9.44 11.22
N GLU A 455 18.28 10.56 10.48
CA GLU A 455 18.16 11.91 11.04
C GLU A 455 16.81 12.17 11.72
N MET A 456 15.72 11.53 11.26
CA MET A 456 14.39 11.69 11.87
C MET A 456 14.21 10.89 13.18
N LEU A 457 15.00 9.84 13.39
CA LEU A 457 14.84 8.96 14.57
C LEU A 457 15.23 9.66 15.88
N GLU A 458 16.26 10.50 15.83
CA GLU A 458 16.78 11.24 16.98
C GLU A 458 15.75 12.19 17.60
N PRO A 459 15.17 13.19 16.88
CA PRO A 459 14.18 14.07 17.47
C PRO A 459 12.90 13.33 17.91
N ALA A 460 12.50 12.28 17.19
CA ALA A 460 11.33 11.48 17.55
C ALA A 460 11.51 10.76 18.88
N LEU A 461 12.65 10.08 19.07
CA LEU A 461 12.94 9.39 20.32
C LEU A 461 13.12 10.38 21.48
N ARG A 462 13.71 11.56 21.23
CA ARG A 462 13.84 12.63 22.21
C ARG A 462 12.47 13.10 22.70
N TYR A 463 11.54 13.33 21.77
CA TYR A 463 10.18 13.74 22.10
C TYR A 463 9.44 12.69 22.93
N VAL A 464 9.49 11.43 22.52
CA VAL A 464 8.85 10.32 23.27
C VAL A 464 9.39 10.27 24.70
N ILE A 465 10.72 10.29 24.87
CA ILE A 465 11.33 10.25 26.21
C ILE A 465 10.94 11.48 27.04
N ALA A 466 10.87 12.67 26.43
CA ALA A 466 10.45 13.89 27.11
C ALA A 466 8.99 13.84 27.58
N VAL A 467 8.07 13.29 26.77
CA VAL A 467 6.66 13.09 27.15
C VAL A 467 6.56 12.09 28.29
N TYR A 468 7.23 10.94 28.20
CA TYR A 468 7.22 9.95 29.28
C TYR A 468 7.92 10.46 30.55
N ALA A 469 8.88 11.37 30.44
CA ALA A 469 9.53 12.00 31.58
C ALA A 469 8.56 12.81 32.45
N GLN A 470 7.46 13.32 31.88
CA GLN A 470 6.40 13.98 32.66
C GLN A 470 5.71 13.00 33.63
N ARG A 471 5.59 11.72 33.24
CA ARG A 471 4.94 10.67 34.04
C ARG A 471 5.89 9.99 35.03
N TYR A 472 7.18 9.87 34.68
CA TYR A 472 8.21 9.24 35.53
C TYR A 472 9.48 10.11 35.66
N PRO A 473 9.39 11.29 36.31
CA PRO A 473 10.47 12.29 36.30
C PRO A 473 11.75 11.80 36.97
N ARG A 474 11.67 10.97 38.02
CA ARG A 474 12.85 10.52 38.78
C ARG A 474 13.89 9.74 37.95
N TYR A 475 13.45 8.96 36.97
CA TYR A 475 14.34 8.11 36.16
C TYR A 475 14.65 8.75 34.80
N LEU A 476 13.63 9.30 34.13
CA LEU A 476 13.74 9.75 32.75
C LEU A 476 14.36 11.14 32.62
N ILE A 477 14.27 12.03 33.62
CA ILE A 477 14.88 13.38 33.55
C ILE A 477 16.41 13.30 33.34
N ARG A 478 17.07 12.30 33.93
CA ARG A 478 18.52 12.10 33.79
C ARG A 478 18.90 11.63 32.39
N ILE A 479 18.00 10.89 31.74
CA ILE A 479 18.16 10.43 30.36
C ILE A 479 17.88 11.59 29.40
N VAL A 480 16.83 12.38 29.62
CA VAL A 480 16.53 13.59 28.83
C VAL A 480 17.68 14.61 28.88
N ASN A 481 18.26 14.84 30.06
CA ASN A 481 19.38 15.78 30.21
C ASN A 481 20.69 15.31 29.56
N ARG A 482 20.83 13.99 29.33
CA ARG A 482 21.98 13.37 28.64
C ARG A 482 21.52 12.53 27.45
N TYR A 483 20.60 13.13 26.70
CA TYR A 483 19.93 12.45 25.60
C TYR A 483 20.92 12.05 24.50
N GLU A 484 21.86 12.93 24.17
CA GLU A 484 22.86 12.68 23.13
C GLU A 484 23.74 11.46 23.45
N GLU A 485 24.16 11.34 24.71
CA GLU A 485 24.97 10.21 25.18
C GLU A 485 24.14 8.92 25.18
N PHE A 486 22.87 9.00 25.59
CA PHE A 486 21.94 7.87 25.54
C PHE A 486 21.69 7.40 24.10
N TYR A 487 21.39 8.32 23.19
CA TYR A 487 21.13 8.02 21.77
C TYR A 487 22.36 7.42 21.09
N ALA A 488 23.56 7.97 21.33
CA ALA A 488 24.80 7.43 20.79
C ALA A 488 25.07 5.99 21.28
N VAL A 489 24.82 5.71 22.57
CA VAL A 489 24.97 4.35 23.13
C VAL A 489 23.92 3.40 22.54
N LEU A 490 22.67 3.82 22.44
CA LEU A 490 21.59 3.02 21.85
C LEU A 490 21.91 2.67 20.39
N MET A 491 22.23 3.67 19.56
CA MET A 491 22.59 3.47 18.16
C MET A 491 23.86 2.65 18.01
N PHE A 492 24.81 2.71 18.95
CA PHE A 492 25.99 1.85 18.93
C PHE A 492 25.64 0.37 19.02
N PHE A 493 24.68 -0.02 19.86
CA PHE A 493 24.25 -1.41 19.93
C PHE A 493 23.48 -1.85 18.68
N ILE A 494 22.56 -1.00 18.20
CA ILE A 494 21.75 -1.29 17.01
C ILE A 494 22.63 -1.42 15.77
N GLU A 495 23.44 -0.40 15.46
CA GLU A 495 24.30 -0.41 14.27
C GLU A 495 25.35 -1.53 14.34
N ARG A 496 25.85 -1.86 15.53
CA ARG A 496 26.80 -2.97 15.70
C ARG A 496 26.16 -4.32 15.43
N HIS A 497 24.89 -4.50 15.79
CA HIS A 497 24.14 -5.71 15.47
C HIS A 497 23.94 -5.82 13.95
N TYR A 498 23.41 -4.77 13.34
CA TYR A 498 23.11 -4.76 11.89
C TYR A 498 24.37 -4.91 11.02
N LEU A 499 25.46 -4.22 11.34
CA LEU A 499 26.72 -4.35 10.59
C LEU A 499 27.39 -5.72 10.74
N ARG A 500 27.13 -6.45 11.83
CA ARG A 500 27.68 -7.80 12.05
C ARG A 500 26.84 -8.88 11.39
N GLU A 501 25.52 -8.79 11.50
CA GLU A 501 24.61 -9.83 11.05
C GLU A 501 24.31 -9.71 9.55
N TYR A 502 24.00 -8.48 9.11
CA TYR A 502 23.53 -8.18 7.75
C TYR A 502 24.61 -7.53 6.88
N GLY A 503 25.71 -7.04 7.46
CA GLY A 503 26.76 -6.35 6.70
C GLY A 503 26.30 -5.01 6.12
N ALA A 504 25.31 -4.38 6.77
CA ALA A 504 24.70 -3.12 6.39
C ALA A 504 24.42 -2.30 7.66
N SER A 505 24.32 -0.98 7.55
CA SER A 505 23.78 -0.14 8.63
C SER A 505 22.30 -0.47 8.86
N PHE A 506 21.76 -0.05 10.00
CA PHE A 506 20.33 -0.20 10.27
C PHE A 506 19.46 0.40 9.15
N ALA A 507 19.78 1.64 8.75
CA ALA A 507 19.06 2.33 7.69
C ALA A 507 19.30 1.71 6.31
N GLU A 508 20.51 1.28 6.00
CA GLU A 508 20.83 0.62 4.73
C GLU A 508 20.05 -0.68 4.57
N ASN A 509 20.02 -1.51 5.61
CA ASN A 509 19.28 -2.77 5.58
C ASN A 509 17.76 -2.57 5.44
N PHE A 510 17.22 -1.48 5.99
CA PHE A 510 15.81 -1.11 5.82
C PHE A 510 15.46 -0.79 4.36
N TYR A 511 16.37 -0.16 3.62
CA TYR A 511 16.22 0.15 2.19
C TYR A 511 16.77 -0.96 1.27
N GLY A 512 17.07 -2.16 1.78
CA GLY A 512 17.59 -3.27 0.97
C GLY A 512 19.00 -3.04 0.41
N LEU A 513 19.83 -2.28 1.12
CA LEU A 513 21.21 -1.96 0.76
C LEU A 513 22.22 -2.71 1.64
N LYS A 514 23.40 -2.98 1.10
CA LYS A 514 24.53 -3.64 1.78
C LYS A 514 25.84 -2.90 1.58
N ARG A 515 26.78 -3.05 2.52
CA ARG A 515 28.14 -2.53 2.42
C ARG A 515 29.10 -3.59 1.91
N VAL A 516 29.84 -3.24 0.85
CA VAL A 516 30.84 -4.10 0.22
C VAL A 516 32.18 -3.37 0.18
N ARG A 517 33.28 -4.10 0.33
CA ARG A 517 34.62 -3.54 0.14
C ARG A 517 34.82 -3.18 -1.32
N ALA A 518 35.17 -1.92 -1.59
CA ALA A 518 35.45 -1.49 -2.95
C ALA A 518 36.66 -2.27 -3.51
N PRO A 519 36.63 -2.73 -4.77
CA PRO A 519 37.80 -3.32 -5.40
C PRO A 519 38.92 -2.28 -5.41
N ARG A 520 40.09 -2.65 -4.86
CA ARG A 520 41.26 -1.77 -4.91
C ARG A 520 41.63 -1.58 -6.37
N VAL A 521 41.51 -0.35 -6.86
CA VAL A 521 42.12 0.05 -8.14
C VAL A 521 43.62 -0.14 -7.98
N VAL A 522 44.15 -1.23 -8.52
CA VAL A 522 45.59 -1.45 -8.65
C VAL A 522 46.08 -0.37 -9.62
N LYS A 523 46.78 0.63 -9.10
CA LYS A 523 47.53 1.55 -9.98
C LYS A 523 48.56 0.69 -10.72
N PRO A 524 48.63 0.71 -12.06
CA PRO A 524 49.70 0.01 -12.75
C PRO A 524 51.03 0.59 -12.25
N SER A 525 51.88 -0.28 -11.72
CA SER A 525 53.27 0.05 -11.44
C SER A 525 53.91 0.55 -12.73
N LYS A 526 54.57 1.71 -12.67
CA LYS A 526 55.42 2.19 -13.77
C LYS A 526 56.50 1.14 -14.05
N SER A 527 56.30 0.30 -15.05
CA SER A 527 57.35 -0.45 -15.73
C SER A 527 57.22 -0.13 -17.22
N SER A 528 58.17 0.68 -17.68
CA SER A 528 58.76 0.77 -19.02
C SER A 528 57.92 0.30 -20.23
N SER A 529 57.61 1.29 -21.09
CA SER A 529 57.54 1.22 -22.57
C SER A 529 56.91 -0.01 -23.20
N ILE A 530 55.77 0.18 -23.90
CA ILE A 530 55.47 -0.28 -25.28
C ILE A 530 53.94 -0.20 -25.51
N ASP A 531 53.58 0.49 -26.62
CA ASP A 531 52.34 0.55 -27.42
C ASP A 531 51.02 1.15 -26.85
N ASP A 532 50.75 2.40 -27.25
CA ASP A 532 49.66 3.31 -26.85
C ASP A 532 48.25 2.97 -27.38
N GLU A 533 48.04 1.86 -28.09
CA GLU A 533 46.71 1.52 -28.67
C GLU A 533 45.92 0.49 -27.84
N SER A 534 46.58 -0.21 -26.91
CA SER A 534 45.97 -1.27 -26.08
C SER A 534 45.48 -0.80 -24.70
N VAL A 535 45.86 0.42 -24.28
CA VAL A 535 45.55 0.96 -22.94
C VAL A 535 44.13 1.54 -22.86
N ALA A 536 43.62 2.11 -23.95
CA ALA A 536 42.22 2.55 -24.05
C ALA A 536 41.24 1.37 -24.07
N ALA A 537 41.63 0.26 -24.73
CA ALA A 537 40.85 -0.98 -24.76
C ALA A 537 40.84 -1.69 -23.39
N ALA A 538 41.93 -1.66 -22.62
CA ALA A 538 41.96 -2.20 -21.26
C ALA A 538 41.13 -1.38 -20.26
N ALA A 539 41.10 -0.05 -20.42
CA ALA A 539 40.23 0.82 -19.63
C ALA A 539 38.74 0.63 -19.97
N ALA A 540 38.40 0.46 -21.25
CA ALA A 540 37.04 0.16 -21.70
C ALA A 540 36.59 -1.28 -21.33
N ALA A 541 37.49 -2.26 -21.39
CA ALA A 541 37.22 -3.65 -20.97
C ALA A 541 36.99 -3.77 -19.45
N SER A 542 37.62 -2.89 -18.64
CA SER A 542 37.34 -2.81 -17.20
C SER A 542 35.97 -2.23 -16.85
N ALA A 543 35.34 -1.50 -17.79
CA ALA A 543 33.99 -0.95 -17.65
C ALA A 543 32.88 -1.89 -18.17
N ALA A 544 33.24 -2.95 -18.91
CA ALA A 544 32.31 -3.87 -19.56
C ALA A 544 32.32 -5.32 -19.00
N MET A 545 33.05 -5.58 -17.91
CA MET A 545 33.05 -6.89 -17.25
C MET A 545 31.98 -6.95 -16.13
N PRO A 546 31.08 -7.94 -16.13
CA PRO A 546 30.12 -8.13 -15.04
C PRO A 546 30.90 -8.45 -13.76
N SER A 547 30.80 -7.57 -12.77
CA SER A 547 31.40 -7.70 -11.45
C SER A 547 30.76 -8.85 -10.66
N SER A 548 31.05 -10.09 -11.04
CA SER A 548 30.57 -11.33 -10.39
C SER A 548 31.66 -12.05 -9.57
N ILE A 549 32.83 -11.43 -9.37
CA ILE A 549 33.87 -11.97 -8.49
C ILE A 549 33.57 -11.54 -7.05
N GLY A 550 32.78 -12.37 -6.36
CA GLY A 550 32.61 -12.47 -4.90
C GLY A 550 32.84 -11.19 -4.09
N SER A 551 31.75 -10.48 -3.76
CA SER A 551 31.76 -9.37 -2.82
C SER A 551 32.36 -9.82 -1.47
N LYS A 552 33.61 -9.41 -1.19
CA LYS A 552 34.29 -9.77 0.06
C LYS A 552 33.53 -9.15 1.24
N LYS A 553 32.97 -10.02 2.10
CA LYS A 553 32.29 -9.66 3.36
C LYS A 553 33.12 -8.68 4.18
N LEU A 554 32.45 -7.76 4.88
CA LEU A 554 33.08 -6.76 5.75
C LEU A 554 33.94 -7.44 6.83
N ASN A 555 35.13 -6.90 7.10
CA ASN A 555 35.96 -7.36 8.21
C ASN A 555 35.63 -6.56 9.48
N ASN A 556 35.95 -7.11 10.64
CA ASN A 556 35.83 -6.46 11.94
C ASN A 556 36.47 -5.07 12.01
N ARG A 557 37.58 -4.83 11.29
CA ARG A 557 38.20 -3.50 11.19
C ARG A 557 37.30 -2.49 10.46
N ASP A 558 36.61 -2.93 9.43
CA ASP A 558 35.71 -2.09 8.63
C ASP A 558 34.41 -1.81 9.38
N ILE A 559 33.93 -2.79 10.16
CA ILE A 559 32.79 -2.62 11.07
C ILE A 559 33.11 -1.55 12.12
N ARG A 560 34.30 -1.60 12.75
CA ARG A 560 34.70 -0.58 13.74
C ARG A 560 34.84 0.82 13.12
N LYS A 561 35.44 0.92 11.93
CA LYS A 561 35.53 2.19 11.20
C LYS A 561 34.14 2.70 10.80
N SER A 562 33.27 1.82 10.32
CA SER A 562 31.87 2.13 9.98
C SER A 562 31.12 2.69 11.19
N LEU A 563 31.25 2.06 12.37
CA LEU A 563 30.66 2.55 13.61
C LEU A 563 31.20 3.92 14.03
N LEU A 564 32.51 4.16 13.87
CA LEU A 564 33.12 5.45 14.18
C LEU A 564 32.51 6.58 13.33
N PHE A 565 32.29 6.35 12.04
CA PHE A 565 31.73 7.36 11.14
C PHE A 565 30.20 7.46 11.17
N LEU A 566 29.49 6.39 11.51
CA LEU A 566 28.03 6.41 11.64
C LEU A 566 27.56 7.09 12.94
N ILE A 567 28.34 6.99 14.03
CA ILE A 567 27.92 7.44 15.36
C ILE A 567 28.89 8.46 15.94
N GLY A 568 30.19 8.15 15.91
CA GLY A 568 31.21 9.01 16.52
C GLY A 568 31.32 10.37 15.82
N LEU A 569 31.36 10.39 14.48
CA LEU A 569 31.47 11.62 13.71
C LEU A 569 30.22 12.52 13.88
N PRO A 570 28.97 12.04 13.72
CA PRO A 570 27.78 12.85 14.00
C PRO A 570 27.71 13.35 15.44
N TYR A 571 28.07 12.53 16.43
CA TYR A 571 28.10 12.93 17.84
C TYR A 571 29.09 14.08 18.10
N VAL A 572 30.32 13.96 17.59
CA VAL A 572 31.33 15.02 17.71
C VAL A 572 30.87 16.29 16.99
N LYS A 573 30.29 16.16 15.80
CA LYS A 573 29.74 17.30 15.07
C LYS A 573 28.64 18.01 15.88
N CYS A 574 27.67 17.27 16.41
CA CYS A 574 26.60 17.81 17.24
C CYS A 574 27.14 18.58 18.46
N LYS A 575 28.15 18.04 19.16
CA LYS A 575 28.80 18.74 20.28
C LYS A 575 29.56 19.99 19.86
N LEU A 576 30.19 19.98 18.68
CA LEU A 576 30.86 21.16 18.13
C LEU A 576 29.86 22.24 17.73
N ASP A 577 28.74 21.87 17.11
CA ASP A 577 27.63 22.77 16.76
C ASP A 577 27.01 23.38 18.04
N GLU A 578 26.69 22.57 19.05
CA GLU A 578 26.17 23.02 20.35
C GLU A 578 27.15 23.98 21.07
N TYR A 579 28.44 23.67 21.02
CA TYR A 579 29.48 24.53 21.60
C TYR A 579 29.64 25.86 20.84
N TYR A 580 29.55 25.81 19.51
CA TYR A 580 29.57 26.99 18.67
C TYR A 580 28.37 27.90 18.95
N GLU A 581 27.16 27.36 19.03
CA GLU A 581 25.95 28.12 19.34
C GLU A 581 26.02 28.82 20.70
N LYS A 582 26.53 28.12 21.73
CA LYS A 582 26.75 28.69 23.08
C LYS A 582 27.72 29.88 23.06
N ILE A 583 28.78 29.80 22.25
CA ILE A 583 29.81 30.86 22.15
C ILE A 583 29.38 31.99 21.20
N SER A 584 28.59 31.68 20.18
CA SER A 584 28.16 32.66 19.20
C SER A 584 26.96 33.49 19.65
N GLY A 585 26.29 33.12 20.75
CA GLY A 585 25.09 33.80 21.25
C GLY A 585 23.80 33.32 20.56
N GLY A 586 23.81 32.11 19.99
CA GLY A 586 22.65 31.50 19.31
C GLY A 586 22.15 32.25 18.07
N GLU A 587 20.87 32.06 17.71
CA GLU A 587 20.21 32.74 16.59
C GLU A 587 19.99 34.24 16.86
N ALA A 588 19.85 34.64 18.13
CA ALA A 588 19.67 36.03 18.51
C ALA A 588 20.85 36.92 18.04
N ALA A 589 22.09 36.48 18.24
CA ALA A 589 23.26 37.22 17.78
C ALA A 589 23.40 37.30 16.25
N ARG A 590 22.82 36.34 15.50
CA ARG A 590 22.82 36.35 14.02
C ARG A 590 21.74 37.26 13.42
N LEU A 591 20.62 37.43 14.12
CA LEU A 591 19.48 38.27 13.69
C LEU A 591 19.67 39.76 13.99
N PHE A 592 20.44 40.12 15.02
CA PHE A 592 20.63 41.51 15.44
C PHE A 592 21.94 42.15 14.97
N GLY A 593 22.76 41.43 14.19
CA GLY A 593 24.02 41.97 13.67
C GLY A 593 24.98 42.44 14.76
N ASP A 594 26.12 43.02 14.33
CA ASP A 594 27.21 43.52 15.19
C ASP A 594 26.82 44.73 16.08
N GLU A 595 25.54 45.04 16.29
CA GLU A 595 25.09 46.19 17.10
C GLU A 595 25.36 46.03 18.61
N PHE A 596 25.73 44.82 19.06
CA PHE A 596 26.19 44.56 20.41
C PHE A 596 27.54 43.83 20.39
N THR A 597 28.58 44.43 19.81
CA THR A 597 29.93 44.09 20.23
C THR A 597 30.06 44.41 21.73
N GLN A 598 30.03 43.36 22.56
CA GLN A 598 30.61 43.41 23.90
C GLN A 598 31.99 44.06 23.77
N GLU A 599 32.19 45.11 24.56
CA GLU A 599 33.46 45.81 24.71
C GLU A 599 34.61 44.80 24.77
N GLU A 600 35.68 45.06 24.01
CA GLU A 600 36.91 44.29 24.10
C GLU A 600 37.40 44.31 25.55
N GLU A 601 37.15 43.25 26.32
CA GLU A 601 37.82 43.06 27.62
C GLU A 601 39.33 43.02 27.37
N ASP A 602 40.02 44.10 27.73
CA ASP A 602 41.47 44.20 27.74
C ASP A 602 42.06 43.09 28.62
N LEU A 603 42.53 42.01 27.98
CA LEU A 603 43.11 40.83 28.62
C LEU A 603 44.52 41.07 29.24
N THR A 604 44.95 42.32 29.33
CA THR A 604 46.24 42.72 29.92
C THR A 604 46.21 42.58 31.44
N GLY A 605 46.74 41.47 31.96
CA GLY A 605 46.93 41.23 33.40
C GLY A 605 46.42 39.88 33.94
N GLN A 606 45.76 39.07 33.11
CA GLN A 606 45.19 37.77 33.50
C GLN A 606 46.17 36.59 33.30
N PRO A 607 46.06 35.48 34.07
CA PRO A 607 46.95 34.32 33.97
C PRO A 607 46.94 33.67 32.57
N LEU A 608 48.09 33.12 32.13
CA LEU A 608 48.30 32.58 30.77
C LEU A 608 47.24 31.58 30.30
N LEU A 609 46.67 30.79 31.21
CA LEU A 609 45.60 29.83 30.93
C LEU A 609 44.27 30.50 30.53
N VAL A 610 43.94 31.65 31.12
CA VAL A 610 42.72 32.40 30.79
C VAL A 610 42.90 33.08 29.43
N ARG A 611 44.10 33.61 29.16
CA ARG A 611 44.46 34.22 27.87
C ARG A 611 44.43 33.21 26.73
N SER A 612 45.04 32.04 26.90
CA SER A 612 45.05 31.00 25.85
C SER A 612 43.65 30.45 25.58
N LYS A 613 42.83 30.27 26.62
CA LYS A 613 41.43 29.86 26.49
C LYS A 613 40.58 30.89 25.73
N ALA A 614 40.71 32.18 26.07
CA ALA A 614 39.98 33.25 25.38
C ALA A 614 40.38 33.35 23.90
N VAL A 615 41.68 33.24 23.59
CA VAL A 615 42.18 33.21 22.20
C VAL A 615 41.68 31.97 21.46
N ALA A 616 41.69 30.78 22.08
CA ALA A 616 41.18 29.55 21.48
C ALA A 616 39.68 29.67 21.14
N ILE A 617 38.88 30.27 22.02
CA ILE A 617 37.44 30.53 21.79
C ILE A 617 37.25 31.50 20.61
N LYS A 618 38.03 32.59 20.52
CA LYS A 618 37.99 33.53 19.39
C LYS A 618 38.35 32.86 18.07
N VAL A 619 39.42 32.05 18.06
CA VAL A 619 39.86 31.28 16.88
C VAL A 619 38.80 30.27 16.47
N PHE A 620 38.19 29.55 17.42
CA PHE A 620 37.11 28.61 17.15
C PHE A 620 35.87 29.31 16.57
N LYS A 621 35.42 30.43 17.17
CA LYS A 621 34.28 31.22 16.69
C LYS A 621 34.46 31.70 15.25
N LYS A 622 35.68 32.08 14.86
CA LYS A 622 35.98 32.53 13.48
C LYS A 622 36.25 31.36 12.52
N GLY A 623 36.85 30.26 13.00
CA GLY A 623 37.29 29.14 12.16
C GLY A 623 36.21 28.07 11.91
N TYR A 624 35.37 27.79 12.89
CA TYR A 624 34.36 26.71 12.81
C TYR A 624 33.40 26.82 11.61
N PRO A 625 32.89 28.01 11.24
CA PRO A 625 32.01 28.14 10.06
C PRO A 625 32.68 27.68 8.76
N TYR A 626 33.97 27.96 8.59
CA TYR A 626 34.73 27.50 7.41
C TYR A 626 34.97 25.99 7.43
N VAL A 627 35.23 25.42 8.61
CA VAL A 627 35.35 23.95 8.77
C VAL A 627 34.02 23.27 8.46
N ASN A 628 32.89 23.81 8.95
CA ASN A 628 31.57 23.28 8.66
C ASN A 628 31.20 23.45 7.17
N ALA A 629 31.54 24.58 6.56
CA ALA A 629 31.36 24.80 5.12
C ALA A 629 32.20 23.78 4.30
N LEU A 630 33.46 23.55 4.66
CA LEU A 630 34.32 22.57 4.01
C LEU A 630 33.79 21.15 4.18
N TYR A 631 33.26 20.81 5.36
CA TYR A 631 32.59 19.54 5.63
C TYR A 631 31.43 19.31 4.65
N HIS A 632 30.50 20.27 4.52
CA HIS A 632 29.36 20.15 3.61
C HIS A 632 29.75 20.19 2.14
N LEU A 633 30.72 21.02 1.76
CA LEU A 633 31.26 21.08 0.40
C LEU A 633 31.89 19.74 0.00
N SER A 634 32.58 19.07 0.94
CA SER A 634 33.15 17.75 0.70
C SER A 634 32.07 16.69 0.42
N ILE A 635 30.93 16.73 1.11
CA ILE A 635 29.79 15.84 0.88
C ILE A 635 29.17 16.13 -0.49
N LEU A 636 28.89 17.39 -0.79
CA LEU A 636 28.31 17.82 -2.06
C LEU A 636 29.18 17.39 -3.25
N ALA A 637 30.50 17.56 -3.14
CA ALA A 637 31.44 17.13 -4.18
C ALA A 637 31.36 15.62 -4.44
N HIS A 638 31.15 14.80 -3.41
CA HIS A 638 30.99 13.36 -3.57
C HIS A 638 29.60 12.99 -4.14
N TYR A 639 28.54 13.74 -3.82
CA TYR A 639 27.23 13.55 -4.46
C TYR A 639 27.30 13.81 -5.97
N ILE A 640 27.94 14.92 -6.37
CA ILE A 640 28.15 15.25 -7.77
C ILE A 640 29.03 14.19 -8.44
N GLY A 641 30.14 13.78 -7.82
CA GLY A 641 31.01 12.72 -8.32
C GLY A 641 30.30 11.37 -8.48
N TYR A 642 29.37 11.06 -7.58
CA TYR A 642 28.54 9.86 -7.63
C TYR A 642 27.51 9.93 -8.76
N LEU A 643 26.83 11.07 -8.96
CA LEU A 643 25.86 11.26 -10.05
C LEU A 643 26.49 11.13 -11.43
N TYR A 644 27.70 11.69 -11.62
CA TYR A 644 28.44 11.58 -12.88
C TYR A 644 29.21 10.27 -13.04
N ASN A 645 28.95 9.25 -12.20
CA ASN A 645 29.63 7.96 -12.20
C ASN A 645 31.18 8.02 -12.10
N LYS A 646 31.75 9.14 -11.64
CA LYS A 646 33.20 9.32 -11.46
C LYS A 646 33.71 8.63 -10.20
N THR A 647 32.87 8.47 -9.19
CA THR A 647 33.20 7.77 -7.94
C THR A 647 32.12 6.75 -7.58
N PRO A 648 32.49 5.56 -7.05
CA PRO A 648 31.55 4.60 -6.49
C PRO A 648 31.11 4.99 -5.05
N PHE A 649 31.74 6.00 -4.46
CA PHE A 649 31.46 6.47 -3.10
C PHE A 649 30.59 7.73 -3.15
N TYR A 650 29.44 7.70 -2.46
CA TYR A 650 28.56 8.87 -2.31
C TYR A 650 28.96 9.77 -1.14
N SER A 651 29.73 9.25 -0.18
CA SER A 651 30.18 9.97 1.01
C SER A 651 31.70 10.00 1.13
N PRO A 652 32.32 11.13 1.54
CA PRO A 652 33.77 11.22 1.77
C PRO A 652 34.25 10.21 2.82
N TRP A 653 33.42 9.89 3.81
CA TRP A 653 33.75 8.95 4.88
C TRP A 653 33.86 7.52 4.36
N LEU A 654 32.93 7.11 3.49
CA LEU A 654 32.95 5.79 2.86
C LEU A 654 34.17 5.62 1.95
N ARG A 655 34.59 6.68 1.27
CA ARG A 655 35.84 6.71 0.51
C ARG A 655 37.07 6.52 1.39
N LEU A 656 37.12 7.15 2.57
CA LEU A 656 38.22 6.98 3.53
C LEU A 656 38.29 5.56 4.10
N ILE A 657 37.13 4.91 4.27
CA ILE A 657 37.07 3.53 4.77
C ILE A 657 37.34 2.52 3.63
N GLY A 658 37.00 2.86 2.38
CA GLY A 658 37.09 1.99 1.21
C GLY A 658 35.89 1.04 1.07
N ILE A 659 34.70 1.50 1.46
CA ILE A 659 33.46 0.73 1.43
C ILE A 659 32.48 1.38 0.45
N GLU A 660 31.90 0.57 -0.43
CA GLU A 660 30.84 0.92 -1.36
C GLU A 660 29.50 0.40 -0.83
N VAL A 661 28.41 1.11 -1.11
CA VAL A 661 27.04 0.68 -0.81
C VAL A 661 26.41 0.15 -2.10
N LYS A 662 25.84 -1.06 -2.04
CA LYS A 662 25.26 -1.79 -3.16
C LYS A 662 23.87 -2.30 -2.80
N ARG A 663 23.03 -2.59 -3.80
CA ARG A 663 21.72 -3.23 -3.56
C ARG A 663 21.91 -4.69 -3.13
N MET A 664 21.02 -5.20 -2.29
CA MET A 664 21.00 -6.62 -1.95
C MET A 664 20.53 -7.44 -3.15
N SER A 665 21.28 -8.48 -3.49
CA SER A 665 20.91 -9.44 -4.53
C SER A 665 20.06 -10.56 -3.94
N ALA A 666 19.28 -11.26 -4.77
CA ALA A 666 18.55 -12.46 -4.39
C ALA A 666 19.45 -13.53 -3.72
N ALA A 667 20.72 -13.61 -4.13
CA ALA A 667 21.70 -14.50 -3.49
C ALA A 667 22.00 -14.12 -2.03
N ASP A 668 22.05 -12.82 -1.69
CA ASP A 668 22.32 -12.36 -0.32
C ASP A 668 21.14 -12.68 0.61
N TYR A 669 19.91 -12.52 0.13
CA TYR A 669 18.70 -12.89 0.88
C TYR A 669 18.66 -14.40 1.17
N ARG A 670 19.10 -15.23 0.21
CA ARG A 670 19.23 -16.69 0.41
C ARG A 670 20.27 -17.02 1.48
N GLU A 671 21.44 -16.36 1.49
CA GLU A 671 22.45 -16.57 2.54
C GLU A 671 21.92 -16.21 3.95
N ILE A 672 21.13 -15.14 4.06
CA ILE A 672 20.52 -14.71 5.33
C ILE A 672 19.50 -15.74 5.81
N GLN A 673 18.62 -16.23 4.93
CA GLN A 673 17.63 -17.25 5.27
C GLN A 673 18.27 -18.60 5.65
N GLN A 674 19.34 -18.99 4.95
CA GLN A 674 20.10 -20.21 5.27
C GLN A 674 20.80 -20.08 6.63
N LYS A 675 21.41 -18.93 6.93
CA LYS A 675 21.96 -18.65 8.27
C LYS A 675 20.92 -18.78 9.38
N ALA A 676 19.74 -18.19 9.20
CA ALA A 676 18.65 -18.26 10.18
C ALA A 676 18.19 -19.70 10.45
N LYS A 677 18.17 -20.56 9.42
CA LYS A 677 17.82 -21.99 9.54
C LYS A 677 18.95 -22.83 10.16
N SER A 678 20.21 -22.45 9.93
CA SER A 678 21.41 -23.18 10.38
C SER A 678 21.92 -22.82 11.79
N ALA A 679 21.30 -21.87 12.48
CA ALA A 679 21.77 -21.38 13.78
C ALA A 679 21.72 -22.49 14.87
N PRO A 680 22.87 -22.94 15.41
CA PRO A 680 22.87 -24.01 16.40
C PRO A 680 22.33 -23.51 17.75
N ARG A 681 21.26 -24.14 18.26
CA ARG A 681 20.81 -23.99 19.65
C ARG A 681 21.84 -24.64 20.58
N ARG A 682 22.83 -23.87 21.03
CA ARG A 682 23.77 -24.35 22.06
C ARG A 682 23.00 -24.55 23.38
N PRO A 683 23.01 -25.75 23.99
CA PRO A 683 22.47 -25.93 25.33
C PRO A 683 23.34 -25.14 26.32
N ALA A 684 22.72 -24.25 27.10
CA ALA A 684 23.43 -23.42 28.07
C ALA A 684 23.82 -24.26 29.29
N SER A 685 25.12 -24.35 29.60
CA SER A 685 25.63 -25.07 30.77
C SER A 685 25.64 -24.24 32.06
N SER A 686 25.31 -22.94 32.00
CA SER A 686 25.27 -22.08 33.18
C SER A 686 24.12 -21.07 33.17
N LEU A 687 23.62 -20.71 34.37
CA LEU A 687 22.56 -19.72 34.58
C LEU A 687 22.94 -18.33 34.01
N ARG A 688 24.22 -17.95 34.08
CA ARG A 688 24.73 -16.68 33.53
C ARG A 688 24.69 -16.66 32.00
N GLU A 689 25.04 -17.76 31.36
CA GLU A 689 24.96 -17.91 29.90
C GLU A 689 23.53 -18.03 29.41
N SER A 690 22.63 -18.63 30.19
CA SER A 690 21.20 -18.69 29.85
C SER A 690 20.54 -17.30 29.91
N ILE A 691 20.86 -16.48 30.91
CA ILE A 691 20.36 -15.10 30.99
C ILE A 691 20.94 -14.25 29.86
N GLN A 692 22.24 -14.38 29.57
CA GLN A 692 22.86 -13.66 28.44
C GLN A 692 22.25 -14.08 27.11
N ASN A 693 22.06 -15.38 26.85
CA ASN A 693 21.49 -15.87 25.59
C ASN A 693 20.00 -15.54 25.45
N ASN A 694 19.23 -15.52 26.54
CA ASN A 694 17.81 -15.14 26.52
C ASN A 694 17.62 -13.63 26.34
N VAL A 695 18.46 -12.80 26.96
CA VAL A 695 18.43 -11.34 26.74
C VAL A 695 18.91 -10.99 25.33
N LEU A 696 19.96 -11.65 24.83
CA LEU A 696 20.44 -11.42 23.47
C LEU A 696 19.46 -11.91 22.40
N SER A 697 18.74 -13.02 22.64
CA SER A 697 17.73 -13.54 21.72
C SER A 697 16.42 -12.74 21.72
N LEU A 698 16.01 -12.21 22.88
CA LEU A 698 14.93 -11.22 22.98
C LEU A 698 15.30 -9.91 22.29
N LEU A 699 16.56 -9.45 22.42
CA LEU A 699 17.05 -8.25 21.73
C LEU A 699 17.18 -8.46 20.22
N SER A 700 17.70 -9.59 19.73
CA SER A 700 17.80 -9.85 18.29
C SER A 700 16.42 -10.02 17.64
N GLY A 701 15.49 -10.75 18.28
CA GLY A 701 14.12 -10.91 17.78
C GLY A 701 13.31 -9.61 17.79
N SER A 702 13.49 -8.75 18.80
CA SER A 702 12.84 -7.42 18.84
C SER A 702 13.47 -6.43 17.85
N LEU A 703 14.77 -6.54 17.56
CA LEU A 703 15.44 -5.71 16.53
C LEU A 703 15.00 -6.07 15.10
N ASP A 704 14.57 -7.31 14.83
CA ASP A 704 13.94 -7.65 13.55
C ASP A 704 12.51 -7.11 13.45
N PHE A 705 11.78 -7.06 14.57
CA PHE A 705 10.45 -6.43 14.64
C PHE A 705 10.50 -4.93 14.34
N LEU A 706 11.65 -4.28 14.57
CA LEU A 706 11.88 -2.89 14.21
C LEU A 706 11.67 -2.64 12.70
N LYS A 707 11.94 -3.62 11.83
CA LYS A 707 11.73 -3.48 10.37
C LYS A 707 10.25 -3.25 10.00
N VAL A 708 9.33 -3.79 10.79
CA VAL A 708 7.88 -3.64 10.60
C VAL A 708 7.36 -2.46 11.41
N LEU A 709 7.86 -2.30 12.64
CA LEU A 709 7.37 -1.29 13.57
C LEU A 709 7.79 0.13 13.19
N LEU A 710 8.97 0.34 12.58
CA LEU A 710 9.45 1.67 12.18
C LEU A 710 8.69 2.29 11.00
N PRO A 711 8.43 1.59 9.88
CA PRO A 711 7.56 2.14 8.83
C PRO A 711 6.11 2.35 9.33
N MET A 712 5.59 1.44 10.15
CA MET A 712 4.28 1.63 10.78
C MET A 712 4.26 2.84 11.72
N SER A 713 5.34 3.08 12.47
CA SER A 713 5.43 4.22 13.38
C SER A 713 5.75 5.54 12.67
N ILE A 714 6.50 5.54 11.56
CA ILE A 714 6.70 6.71 10.71
C ILE A 714 5.38 7.09 10.04
N PHE A 715 4.64 6.12 9.49
CA PHE A 715 3.32 6.37 8.92
C PHE A 715 2.37 6.92 9.99
N PHE A 716 2.34 6.30 11.18
CA PHE A 716 1.52 6.75 12.30
C PHE A 716 1.97 8.13 12.84
N PHE A 717 3.27 8.40 12.91
CA PHE A 717 3.80 9.69 13.32
C PHE A 717 3.54 10.78 12.28
N LYS A 718 3.67 10.48 10.98
CA LYS A 718 3.30 11.42 9.91
C LYS A 718 1.80 11.66 9.87
N PHE A 719 1.00 10.65 10.16
CA PHE A 719 -0.42 10.78 10.41
C PHE A 719 -0.71 11.67 11.62
N LEU A 720 -0.02 11.48 12.75
CA LEU A 720 -0.16 12.33 13.93
C LEU A 720 0.32 13.76 13.67
N GLU A 721 1.45 13.93 12.99
CA GLU A 721 2.00 15.24 12.61
C GLU A 721 1.00 15.99 11.74
N TRP A 722 0.48 15.33 10.69
CA TRP A 722 -0.62 15.86 9.90
C TRP A 722 -1.86 16.13 10.74
N TRP A 723 -2.24 15.24 11.66
CA TRP A 723 -3.41 15.39 12.54
C TRP A 723 -3.29 16.61 13.46
N TYR A 724 -2.13 16.82 14.09
CA TYR A 724 -1.84 17.95 14.97
C TYR A 724 -1.56 19.25 14.21
N GLN A 725 -1.03 19.19 12.99
CA GLN A 725 -0.90 20.34 12.08
C GLN A 725 -2.21 20.67 11.36
N SER A 726 -3.15 19.73 11.30
CA SER A 726 -4.44 19.94 10.65
C SER A 726 -5.23 21.02 11.39
N ASP A 727 -5.95 21.84 10.63
CA ASP A 727 -6.88 22.81 11.16
C ASP A 727 -7.96 22.16 12.06
N TYR A 728 -8.13 20.84 11.99
CA TYR A 728 -9.08 20.09 12.81
C TYR A 728 -8.66 20.03 14.28
N TYR A 729 -7.39 19.69 14.58
CA TYR A 729 -6.90 19.76 15.97
C TYR A 729 -6.82 21.21 16.43
N ARG A 730 -6.40 22.14 15.58
CA ARG A 730 -6.35 23.57 15.93
C ARG A 730 -7.75 24.09 16.27
N LYS A 731 -8.79 23.75 15.49
CA LYS A 731 -10.19 24.10 15.78
C LYS A 731 -10.74 23.34 16.99
N ALA A 732 -10.39 22.07 17.20
CA ALA A 732 -10.84 21.29 18.36
C ALA A 732 -10.20 21.75 19.69
N SER A 733 -8.92 22.16 19.66
CA SER A 733 -8.24 22.76 20.81
C SER A 733 -8.71 24.20 21.05
N THR A 734 -8.98 24.97 20.00
CA THR A 734 -9.64 26.29 20.14
C THR A 734 -11.09 26.17 20.62
N ALA A 735 -11.82 25.10 20.26
CA ALA A 735 -13.17 24.83 20.74
C ALA A 735 -13.23 24.35 22.21
N GLY A 736 -12.11 23.88 22.76
CA GLY A 736 -11.95 23.61 24.20
C GLY A 736 -11.55 24.85 25.01
N ASP A 737 -10.85 25.80 24.39
CA ASP A 737 -10.39 27.05 25.02
C ASP A 737 -11.39 28.23 24.92
N THR A 738 -12.62 28.00 24.43
CA THR A 738 -13.72 28.98 24.57
C THR A 738 -14.36 29.00 25.95
N ALA A 739 -13.78 28.31 26.95
CA ALA A 739 -13.95 28.76 28.32
C ALA A 739 -13.09 30.03 28.46
N GLU A 740 -13.70 31.20 28.21
CA GLU A 740 -13.12 32.50 28.54
C GLU A 740 -12.65 32.48 30.00
N VAL A 741 -11.39 32.11 30.22
CA VAL A 741 -10.68 32.46 31.44
C VAL A 741 -10.67 33.99 31.39
N PRO A 742 -11.38 34.68 32.32
CA PRO A 742 -11.45 36.13 32.27
C PRO A 742 -10.02 36.65 32.23
N PRO A 743 -9.70 37.60 31.34
CA PRO A 743 -8.34 38.11 31.21
C PRO A 743 -7.84 38.49 32.60
N PRO A 744 -6.64 38.03 32.98
CA PRO A 744 -6.11 38.27 34.32
C PRO A 744 -6.23 39.77 34.62
N ALA A 745 -6.78 40.08 35.80
CA ALA A 745 -7.04 41.47 36.17
C ALA A 745 -5.76 42.29 36.02
N ARG A 746 -5.86 43.45 35.35
CA ARG A 746 -4.70 44.33 35.12
C ARG A 746 -4.04 44.64 36.46
N ILE A 747 -2.75 44.38 36.55
CA ILE A 747 -1.95 44.71 37.73
C ILE A 747 -2.02 46.24 37.89
N LYS A 748 -2.45 46.71 39.07
CA LYS A 748 -2.59 48.13 39.34
C LYS A 748 -1.21 48.78 39.50
N PRO A 749 -1.03 50.07 39.15
CA PRO A 749 0.20 50.79 39.44
C PRO A 749 0.52 50.77 40.93
N HIS A 750 1.79 50.65 41.27
CA HIS A 750 2.24 50.78 42.65
C HIS A 750 2.15 52.26 43.07
N PRO A 751 1.78 52.60 44.31
CA PRO A 751 1.70 54.00 44.76
C PRO A 751 3.04 54.76 44.66
N GLU A 752 4.16 54.04 44.72
CA GLU A 752 5.52 54.58 44.52
C GLU A 752 6.07 54.40 43.10
N GLY A 753 5.25 53.85 42.18
CA GLY A 753 5.62 53.68 40.78
C GLY A 753 5.42 54.96 39.96
N LEU A 754 5.95 54.98 38.74
CA LEU A 754 5.75 56.08 37.81
C LEU A 754 4.25 56.25 37.47
N PRO A 755 3.72 57.48 37.49
CA PRO A 755 2.33 57.74 37.13
C PRO A 755 2.09 57.47 35.65
N LEU A 756 0.90 56.96 35.32
CA LEU A 756 0.50 56.71 33.94
C LEU A 756 0.10 58.02 33.23
N PRO A 757 0.57 58.25 31.99
CA PRO A 757 0.10 59.36 31.15
C PRO A 757 -1.40 59.26 30.83
N ARG A 758 -2.03 60.39 30.52
CA ARG A 758 -3.47 60.46 30.17
C ARG A 758 -3.83 59.70 28.89
N ALA A 759 -2.90 59.57 27.95
CA ALA A 759 -3.10 58.85 26.70
C ALA A 759 -2.26 57.57 26.67
N ALA A 760 -2.89 56.46 26.25
CA ALA A 760 -2.29 55.12 26.29
C ALA A 760 -1.13 54.92 25.29
N ASN A 761 -0.98 55.81 24.32
CA ASN A 761 0.09 55.79 23.31
C ASN A 761 1.35 56.57 23.74
N ILE A 762 1.41 57.08 24.97
CA ILE A 762 2.54 57.83 25.51
C ILE A 762 3.32 56.94 26.49
N CYS A 763 4.65 56.91 26.34
CA CYS A 763 5.52 56.16 27.23
C CYS A 763 5.62 56.85 28.61
N PRO A 764 5.40 56.14 29.73
CA PRO A 764 5.54 56.71 31.08
C PRO A 764 6.95 57.16 31.48
N ILE A 765 7.99 56.66 30.79
CA ILE A 765 9.40 56.95 31.11
C ILE A 765 9.87 58.21 30.38
N CYS A 766 9.69 58.27 29.06
CA CYS A 766 10.19 59.38 28.24
C CYS A 766 9.13 60.42 27.87
N LEU A 767 7.85 60.16 28.21
CA LEU A 767 6.70 61.04 27.95
C LEU A 767 6.48 61.41 26.47
N LYS A 768 7.07 60.64 25.55
CA LYS A 768 6.87 60.74 24.10
C LYS A 768 5.93 59.64 23.61
N SER A 769 5.48 59.73 22.36
CA SER A 769 4.76 58.64 21.70
C SER A 769 5.61 57.36 21.71
N ILE A 770 4.96 56.23 21.98
CA ILE A 770 5.64 54.94 22.08
C ILE A 770 6.21 54.56 20.71
N THR A 771 7.53 54.44 20.64
CA THR A 771 8.27 53.93 19.47
C THR A 771 8.77 52.54 19.79
N ASN A 772 8.55 51.59 18.88
CA ASN A 772 8.90 50.18 19.10
C ASN A 772 8.27 49.62 20.40
N PRO A 773 6.93 49.49 20.45
CA PRO A 773 6.20 49.20 21.68
C PRO A 773 6.65 47.89 22.30
N THR A 774 7.00 47.92 23.58
CA THR A 774 7.52 46.76 24.33
C THR A 774 6.80 46.64 25.64
N ALA A 775 6.17 45.48 25.86
CA ALA A 775 5.52 45.11 27.11
C ALA A 775 6.52 44.48 28.09
N LEU A 776 6.39 44.82 29.36
CA LEU A 776 7.01 44.10 30.48
C LEU A 776 6.07 43.00 31.00
N SER A 777 6.59 42.08 31.82
CA SER A 777 5.80 41.02 32.47
C SER A 777 4.67 41.55 33.37
N SER A 778 4.72 42.83 33.77
CA SER A 778 3.66 43.56 34.45
C SER A 778 2.47 43.96 33.56
N GLY A 779 2.58 43.81 32.24
CA GLY A 779 1.55 44.16 31.26
C GLY A 779 1.56 45.62 30.79
N TYR A 780 2.49 46.45 31.28
CA TYR A 780 2.63 47.85 30.84
C TYR A 780 3.58 47.99 29.64
N VAL A 781 3.26 48.92 28.74
CA VAL A 781 3.96 49.13 27.46
C VAL A 781 4.78 50.41 27.48
N TYR A 782 6.00 50.32 26.95
CA TYR A 782 6.97 51.42 26.87
C TYR A 782 7.67 51.42 25.51
N CYS A 783 8.48 52.43 25.24
CA CYS A 783 9.46 52.33 24.16
C CYS A 783 10.51 51.26 24.54
N TYR A 784 10.90 50.41 23.60
CA TYR A 784 11.95 49.40 23.82
C TYR A 784 13.21 49.95 24.52
N PRO A 785 13.82 51.08 24.09
CA PRO A 785 15.04 51.59 24.73
C PRO A 785 14.82 52.01 26.18
N CYS A 786 13.63 52.53 26.50
CA CYS A 786 13.29 52.96 27.84
C CYS A 786 13.04 51.77 28.77
N ALA A 787 12.34 50.73 28.30
CA ALA A 787 12.11 49.52 29.08
C ALA A 787 13.39 48.72 29.30
N TYR A 788 14.20 48.54 28.26
CA TYR A 788 15.46 47.78 28.34
C TYR A 788 16.41 48.41 29.37
N LYS A 789 16.69 49.72 29.25
CA LYS A 789 17.56 50.44 30.18
C LYS A 789 17.03 50.41 31.63
N GLN A 790 15.72 50.57 31.81
CA GLN A 790 15.12 50.53 33.15
C GLN A 790 15.26 49.15 33.81
N VAL A 791 15.08 48.07 33.05
CA VAL A 791 15.20 46.70 33.55
C VAL A 791 16.66 46.29 33.78
N GLU A 792 17.57 46.74 32.92
CA GLU A 792 19.01 46.53 33.07
C GLU A 792 19.58 47.24 34.31
N ASP A 793 19.22 48.53 34.51
CA ASP A 793 19.73 49.34 35.62
C ASP A 793 19.08 48.98 36.97
N HIS A 794 17.78 48.65 36.99
CA HIS A 794 17.02 48.52 38.25
C HIS A 794 16.39 47.14 38.49
N GLY A 795 16.28 46.28 37.46
CA GLY A 795 15.71 44.92 37.57
C GLY A 795 14.20 44.87 37.85
N ARG A 796 13.46 45.95 37.59
CA ARG A 796 12.02 46.07 37.95
C ARG A 796 11.25 46.95 36.97
N CYS A 797 9.94 46.71 36.90
CA CYS A 797 9.01 47.54 36.14
C CYS A 797 8.84 48.93 36.78
N PRO A 798 8.91 50.03 36.01
CA PRO A 798 8.83 51.39 36.57
C PRO A 798 7.44 51.77 37.10
N VAL A 799 6.36 51.16 36.60
CA VAL A 799 4.97 51.50 37.00
C VAL A 799 4.46 50.61 38.15
N THR A 800 4.89 49.36 38.21
CA THR A 800 4.42 48.38 39.21
C THR A 800 5.49 47.98 40.23
N LEU A 801 6.75 48.32 39.99
CA LEU A 801 7.93 47.90 40.77
C LEU A 801 8.12 46.37 40.87
N MET A 802 7.36 45.60 40.09
CA MET A 802 7.49 44.16 39.96
C MET A 802 8.86 43.81 39.39
N SER A 803 9.52 42.77 39.94
CA SER A 803 10.79 42.30 39.42
C SER A 803 10.63 41.79 37.98
N CYS A 804 11.50 42.28 37.10
CA CYS A 804 11.53 41.92 35.69
C CYS A 804 12.99 41.71 35.28
N LYS A 805 13.23 40.79 34.36
CA LYS A 805 14.55 40.56 33.75
C LYS A 805 14.52 40.91 32.26
N THR A 806 15.69 41.11 31.65
CA THR A 806 15.80 41.53 30.25
C THR A 806 15.29 40.47 29.26
N ASP A 807 15.29 39.19 29.63
CA ASP A 807 14.69 38.07 28.89
C ASP A 807 13.15 38.06 28.90
N GLU A 808 12.52 38.83 29.79
CA GLU A 808 11.06 38.95 29.91
C GLU A 808 10.46 40.09 29.08
N LEU A 809 11.29 40.90 28.42
CA LEU A 809 10.82 41.96 27.51
C LEU A 809 10.08 41.32 26.31
N ARG A 810 8.88 41.80 26.00
CA ARG A 810 8.07 41.33 24.87
C ARG A 810 7.75 42.49 23.94
N LYS A 811 8.41 42.53 22.78
CA LYS A 811 8.12 43.51 21.74
C LYS A 811 6.74 43.23 21.14
N LEU A 812 5.92 44.27 21.03
CA LEU A 812 4.61 44.24 20.40
C LEU A 812 4.77 44.69 18.94
N TYR A 813 4.15 43.96 18.03
CA TYR A 813 4.05 44.35 16.63
C TYR A 813 2.67 44.98 16.43
N ASN A 814 2.64 46.27 16.07
CA ASN A 814 1.40 46.89 15.60
C ASN A 814 1.28 46.56 14.11
N ASP A 815 0.25 45.81 13.72
CA ASP A 815 -0.22 45.70 12.34
C ASP A 815 -0.92 47.02 11.95
N ALA A 816 -0.16 48.11 11.91
CA ALA A 816 -0.66 49.41 11.43
C ALA A 816 -0.58 49.41 9.90
N GLY A 817 -1.54 48.71 9.28
CA GLY A 817 -1.65 48.56 7.83
C GLY A 817 -2.92 47.85 7.33
N MET A 818 -4.00 47.81 8.11
CA MET A 818 -5.36 47.48 7.64
C MET A 818 -6.37 48.50 8.17
#